data_AF-V9F702-F1
#
_entry.id   AF-V9F702-F1
#
_cell.length_a   1.000
_cell.length_b   1.000
_cell.length_c   1.000
_cell.angle_alpha   90.00
_cell.angle_beta   90.00
_cell.angle_gamma   90.00
#
_symmetry.space_group_name_H-M   'P 1'
#
loop_
_entity.id
_entity.type
_entity.pdbx_description
1 polymer ?
#
loop_
_entity_poly.entity_id
_entity_poly.type
_entity_poly.pdbx_seq_one_letter_code
_entity_poly.pdbx_strand_id
1 'polypeptide(L)'
;MINLVFLLDITGSMSSELAGVKETVRHLVASVFEEEYAVMITIITFTESSKGCYVTNHSFTEGDEAIEFIKSVQLCAPPGIPIVDANGGDGDENQKAALAELLTLDNSMPTIAFLITDAGPHLLAETTTSEAQHEINYLKEKHSIVDSDMFNVLALVQAHFENNLIVNIVKYIKNSDHRMYGCIAKKFDGVLIEPKVRAAQQLASGLMVILSKMFDRCAGGTFTEGDTVNDAALDTFIFYDLEEFTVPSCEADVMHNYLPVAGDTRDVLFAFLDRATVVIGDRFAKRAIAASGLREQVELLITIAQCLTGKLGYNDALDRATSLVEKIRELMPEEHQSHLKLTAASLPGVLQQKISSTSELEASVSAITLLTTQEATEDALEDDDVFDPKTVLQTVASLFLAHLAVLQLPEKNGKPDFMDAWSAVISKISPDVVTAKDFLTLIGSEEATGGLSIRARDYNYAQLVADPDDALGSALVRAASGTQVLDILTGLLSGAPAGLFCPNMFRGTVAASLMALIEQRDEPLSDFQWELVTKLVHSIRLVMGGTERLPTMPVDPEAAIGKLLFRLLRRTEDKYDGEALLVVLKELLATRVHKFIRYNEARYLALVESMVGYTHESVVEDAFDPHALDQDVWKFDPNRAQRFVVQTPFFRAFERCANNLVRCVTVSPNKYGDDTQVVPTLQELWPNCSEELPKFLLLQKRSARYRIVRDSASDGKINWELNDTLDESLDSTTYQALAMQVLRKKYDEFLRELRERRANEAAEQRWSRALKTARASSMGEFLAQLTLVRDSASREYKLLWKALKQLASSEKTVECYEQKLEVLITGRVKKSSEEYEIVFNRGNLHPHPTKLAPMSEDFKAKLRELRRKFDWPLHHKYREGKPNHNGYSNEKPSEWAKKRSIAKKTFWEEE
;
A
#
# COMPACT_ATOMS: atom_id res chain seq x y z
N MET A 1 4.16 -0.26 9.08
CA MET A 1 5.37 -0.96 9.54
C MET A 1 6.07 -0.06 10.53
N ILE A 2 6.40 -0.54 11.73
CA ILE A 2 7.05 0.22 12.81
C ILE A 2 8.51 -0.24 12.92
N ASN A 3 9.44 0.68 13.18
CA ASN A 3 10.83 0.34 13.48
C ASN A 3 11.04 0.32 15.00
N LEU A 4 11.38 -0.85 15.56
CA LEU A 4 11.85 -0.98 16.93
C LEU A 4 13.38 -0.93 16.93
N VAL A 5 13.94 0.14 17.49
CA VAL A 5 15.39 0.37 17.54
C VAL A 5 15.92 0.06 18.94
N PHE A 6 16.97 -0.74 19.05
CA PHE A 6 17.70 -0.98 20.30
C PHE A 6 19.09 -0.37 20.19
N LEU A 7 19.35 0.69 20.96
CA LEU A 7 20.68 1.26 21.12
C LEU A 7 21.31 0.60 22.34
N LEU A 8 22.28 -0.27 22.11
CA LEU A 8 22.87 -1.15 23.10
C LEU A 8 24.29 -0.70 23.45
N ASP A 9 24.48 -0.38 24.72
CA ASP A 9 25.80 -0.27 25.30
C ASP A 9 26.44 -1.67 25.41
N ILE A 10 27.63 -1.84 24.85
CA ILE A 10 28.39 -3.10 24.89
C ILE A 10 29.77 -2.93 25.55
N THR A 11 29.97 -1.87 26.33
CA THR A 11 31.24 -1.62 27.04
C THR A 11 31.46 -2.63 28.19
N GLY A 12 32.66 -2.60 28.79
CA GLY A 12 33.03 -3.56 29.82
C GLY A 12 32.18 -3.47 31.10
N SER A 13 31.67 -2.28 31.45
CA SER A 13 30.82 -2.07 32.63
C SER A 13 29.51 -2.86 32.55
N MET A 14 28.96 -3.01 31.34
CA MET A 14 27.77 -3.80 31.03
C MET A 14 27.95 -5.31 31.22
N SER A 15 29.10 -5.80 31.72
CA SER A 15 29.42 -7.24 31.75
C SER A 15 28.40 -8.13 32.48
N SER A 16 27.84 -7.68 33.61
CA SER A 16 26.83 -8.43 34.36
C SER A 16 25.41 -8.29 33.78
N GLU A 17 25.21 -7.38 32.83
CA GLU A 17 23.91 -6.90 32.36
C GLU A 17 23.68 -7.30 30.89
N LEU A 18 24.72 -7.29 30.05
CA LEU A 18 24.61 -7.52 28.60
C LEU A 18 24.03 -8.89 28.27
N ALA A 19 24.41 -9.94 29.03
CA ALA A 19 23.82 -11.26 28.82
C ALA A 19 22.30 -11.26 29.07
N GLY A 20 21.85 -10.51 30.08
CA GLY A 20 20.44 -10.29 30.36
C GLY A 20 19.74 -9.46 29.29
N VAL A 21 20.39 -8.39 28.81
CA VAL A 21 19.89 -7.54 27.72
C VAL A 21 19.75 -8.32 26.42
N LYS A 22 20.76 -9.08 26.01
CA LYS A 22 20.72 -9.92 24.80
C LYS A 22 19.58 -10.91 24.84
N GLU A 23 19.40 -11.58 25.98
CA GLU A 23 18.32 -12.55 26.15
C GLU A 23 16.94 -11.87 26.19
N THR A 24 16.87 -10.69 26.79
CA THR A 24 15.64 -9.85 26.82
C THR A 24 15.23 -9.40 25.41
N VAL A 25 16.17 -8.83 24.64
CA VAL A 25 15.95 -8.42 23.24
C VAL A 25 15.61 -9.64 22.37
N ARG A 26 16.29 -10.77 22.57
CA ARG A 26 16.01 -12.03 21.85
C ARG A 26 14.57 -12.50 22.07
N HIS A 27 14.12 -12.55 23.32
CA HIS A 27 12.75 -12.95 23.65
C HIS A 27 11.72 -11.98 23.06
N LEU A 28 12.00 -10.67 23.14
CA LEU A 28 11.15 -9.64 22.59
C LEU A 28 11.02 -9.77 21.06
N VAL A 29 12.13 -9.94 20.35
CA VAL A 29 12.12 -10.17 18.90
C VAL A 29 11.30 -11.42 18.56
N ALA A 30 11.52 -12.55 19.26
CA ALA A 30 10.77 -13.77 19.01
C ALA A 30 9.25 -13.54 19.18
N SER A 31 8.84 -12.91 20.27
CA SER A 31 7.43 -12.65 20.55
C SER A 31 6.78 -11.66 19.58
N VAL A 32 7.48 -10.59 19.19
CA VAL A 32 6.93 -9.59 18.25
C VAL A 32 6.72 -10.17 16.85
N PHE A 33 7.60 -11.06 16.39
CA PHE A 33 7.44 -11.73 15.08
C PHE A 33 6.46 -12.91 15.09
N GLU A 34 6.15 -13.50 16.25
CA GLU A 34 5.10 -14.52 16.41
C GLU A 34 3.68 -13.93 16.31
N GLU A 35 3.46 -12.68 16.74
CA GLU A 35 2.14 -12.03 16.80
C GLU A 35 1.71 -11.34 15.47
N GLU A 36 2.33 -11.68 14.33
CA GLU A 36 2.07 -11.14 12.97
C GLU A 36 2.14 -9.59 12.83
N TYR A 37 2.81 -8.88 13.75
CA TYR A 37 2.98 -7.43 13.59
C TYR A 37 3.96 -7.09 12.45
N ALA A 38 3.61 -6.08 11.64
CA ALA A 38 4.51 -5.53 10.62
C ALA A 38 5.61 -4.67 11.27
N VAL A 39 6.69 -5.29 11.73
CA VAL A 39 7.78 -4.65 12.47
C VAL A 39 9.13 -4.84 11.76
N MET A 40 9.95 -3.80 11.79
CA MET A 40 11.39 -3.86 11.49
C MET A 40 12.15 -3.74 12.81
N ILE A 41 13.17 -4.56 13.01
CA ILE A 41 14.05 -4.47 14.18
C ILE A 41 15.37 -3.85 13.73
N THR A 42 15.80 -2.79 14.40
CA THR A 42 17.12 -2.19 14.18
C THR A 42 17.93 -2.29 15.47
N ILE A 43 19.16 -2.79 15.37
CA ILE A 43 20.08 -2.91 16.50
C ILE A 43 21.26 -1.99 16.21
N ILE A 44 21.44 -0.99 17.07
CA ILE A 44 22.57 -0.08 17.08
C ILE A 44 23.42 -0.45 18.29
N THR A 45 24.69 -0.77 18.12
CA THR A 45 25.60 -1.02 19.25
C THR A 45 26.62 0.09 19.34
N PHE A 46 27.00 0.50 20.54
CA PHE A 46 28.07 1.48 20.74
C PHE A 46 29.06 1.03 21.82
N THR A 47 30.34 1.34 21.59
CA THR A 47 31.45 1.07 22.49
C THR A 47 32.66 1.94 22.12
N GLU A 48 33.73 1.87 22.91
CA GLU A 48 34.84 2.80 22.78
C GLU A 48 36.18 2.28 23.27
N SER A 49 37.23 2.99 22.87
CA SER A 49 38.56 2.85 23.45
C SER A 49 39.34 4.15 23.27
N SER A 50 40.50 4.23 23.92
CA SER A 50 41.53 5.24 23.64
C SER A 50 41.99 5.34 22.17
N LYS A 51 41.55 4.45 21.28
CA LYS A 51 41.87 4.47 19.84
C LYS A 51 40.71 4.92 18.96
N GLY A 52 39.48 5.00 19.47
CA GLY A 52 38.33 5.36 18.65
C GLY A 52 36.97 5.14 19.29
N CYS A 53 35.98 5.80 18.67
CA CYS A 53 34.55 5.63 18.91
C CYS A 53 33.98 4.62 17.89
N TYR A 54 33.22 3.63 18.36
CA TYR A 54 32.69 2.56 17.52
C TYR A 54 31.18 2.44 17.67
N VAL A 55 30.45 2.77 16.61
CA VAL A 55 29.00 2.60 16.50
C VAL A 55 28.68 1.73 15.29
N THR A 56 27.78 0.75 15.45
CA THR A 56 27.30 -0.12 14.35
C THR A 56 25.79 -0.06 14.25
N ASN A 57 25.24 -0.25 13.06
CA ASN A 57 23.80 -0.18 12.79
C ASN A 57 23.40 -1.32 11.85
N HIS A 58 22.44 -2.15 12.28
CA HIS A 58 21.92 -3.28 11.53
C HIS A 58 20.39 -3.37 11.64
N SER A 59 19.69 -3.38 10.50
CA SER A 59 18.22 -3.51 10.43
C SER A 59 17.80 -4.84 9.83
N PHE A 60 16.74 -5.43 10.39
CA PHE A 60 16.23 -6.76 10.08
C PHE A 60 14.72 -6.71 9.87
N THR A 61 14.25 -7.46 8.88
CA THR A 61 12.81 -7.68 8.62
C THR A 61 12.38 -9.11 8.91
N GLU A 62 13.33 -9.98 9.26
CA GLU A 62 13.13 -11.38 9.62
C GLU A 62 13.62 -11.61 11.06
N GLY A 63 12.76 -12.19 11.90
CA GLY A 63 13.04 -12.38 13.32
C GLY A 63 14.23 -13.30 13.60
N ASP A 64 14.38 -14.39 12.84
CA ASP A 64 15.48 -15.34 13.00
C ASP A 64 16.85 -14.71 12.76
N GLU A 65 16.96 -13.85 11.74
CA GLU A 65 18.22 -13.14 11.42
C GLU A 65 18.59 -12.15 12.54
N ALA A 66 17.59 -11.42 13.07
CA ALA A 66 17.82 -10.49 14.18
C ALA A 66 18.23 -11.24 15.47
N ILE A 67 17.64 -12.41 15.71
CA ILE A 67 17.99 -13.31 16.83
C ILE A 67 19.41 -13.86 16.70
N GLU A 68 19.84 -14.25 15.50
CA GLU A 68 21.21 -14.68 15.26
C GLU A 68 22.20 -13.53 15.45
N PHE A 69 21.86 -12.34 14.95
CA PHE A 69 22.70 -11.16 15.13
C PHE A 69 22.86 -10.80 16.62
N ILE A 70 21.77 -10.67 17.38
CA ILE A 70 21.87 -10.31 18.81
C ILE A 70 22.68 -11.34 19.60
N LYS A 71 22.59 -12.64 19.27
CA LYS A 71 23.43 -13.68 19.90
C LYS A 71 24.92 -13.45 19.64
N SER A 72 25.26 -12.94 18.46
CA SER A 72 26.64 -12.68 18.05
C SER A 72 27.30 -11.48 18.74
N VAL A 73 26.51 -10.55 19.28
CA VAL A 73 27.01 -9.35 19.97
C VAL A 73 27.85 -9.74 21.20
N GLN A 74 29.03 -9.16 21.34
CA GLN A 74 29.97 -9.45 22.43
C GLN A 74 30.37 -8.14 23.13
N LEU A 75 30.70 -8.23 24.42
CA LEU A 75 31.27 -7.10 25.17
C LEU A 75 32.57 -6.65 24.52
N CYS A 76 32.79 -5.34 24.50
CA CYS A 76 34.00 -4.69 24.02
C CYS A 76 34.35 -4.99 22.55
N ALA A 77 33.47 -5.65 21.80
CA ALA A 77 33.77 -6.12 20.44
C ALA A 77 32.69 -5.60 19.47
N PRO A 78 32.93 -4.46 18.80
CA PRO A 78 31.96 -3.91 17.87
C PRO A 78 31.68 -4.89 16.71
N PRO A 79 30.40 -5.22 16.44
CA PRO A 79 30.03 -6.15 15.39
C PRO A 79 30.63 -5.79 14.02
N GLY A 80 31.11 -6.79 13.29
CA GLY A 80 31.73 -6.59 11.97
C GLY A 80 33.16 -6.06 11.98
N ILE A 81 33.78 -5.84 13.16
CA ILE A 81 35.16 -5.34 13.28
C ILE A 81 36.02 -6.31 14.13
N PRO A 82 36.44 -7.46 13.58
CA PRO A 82 36.96 -8.62 14.33
C PRO A 82 38.35 -8.45 14.98
N ILE A 83 38.92 -7.25 15.00
CA ILE A 83 40.27 -6.95 15.52
C ILE A 83 40.23 -5.90 16.65
N VAL A 84 39.07 -5.26 16.86
CA VAL A 84 38.93 -4.19 17.85
C VAL A 84 38.46 -4.79 19.17
N ASP A 85 39.26 -4.53 20.21
CA ASP A 85 38.93 -4.79 21.61
C ASP A 85 38.79 -3.43 22.32
N ALA A 86 37.54 -2.97 22.38
CA ALA A 86 37.09 -1.66 22.81
C ALA A 86 36.61 -1.73 24.27
N ASN A 87 37.57 -1.79 25.21
CA ASN A 87 37.29 -2.03 26.62
C ASN A 87 36.67 -0.84 27.39
N GLY A 88 36.35 0.26 26.72
CA GLY A 88 35.85 1.49 27.37
C GLY A 88 36.91 2.18 28.24
N GLY A 89 36.58 3.39 28.68
CA GLY A 89 37.24 4.04 29.82
C GLY A 89 36.51 3.74 31.13
N ASP A 90 37.10 4.09 32.28
CA ASP A 90 36.37 4.10 33.55
C ASP A 90 35.50 5.37 33.61
N GLY A 91 34.24 5.34 33.15
CA GLY A 91 33.36 6.50 33.25
C GLY A 91 32.22 6.58 32.22
N ASP A 92 32.12 7.74 31.56
CA ASP A 92 31.11 8.06 30.56
C ASP A 92 31.39 7.39 29.20
N GLU A 93 30.38 7.32 28.33
CA GLU A 93 30.39 6.51 27.11
C GLU A 93 29.82 7.26 25.87
N ASN A 94 29.76 6.56 24.73
CA ASN A 94 29.44 7.11 23.40
C ASN A 94 27.94 7.24 23.05
N GLN A 95 27.09 7.63 24.01
CA GLN A 95 25.65 7.73 23.74
C GLN A 95 25.31 8.84 22.72
N LYS A 96 26.12 9.92 22.58
CA LYS A 96 25.84 10.96 21.56
C LYS A 96 26.01 10.41 20.17
N ALA A 97 27.09 9.66 19.93
CA ALA A 97 27.34 9.01 18.65
C ALA A 97 26.26 7.95 18.33
N ALA A 98 25.81 7.20 19.32
CA ALA A 98 24.73 6.23 19.16
C ALA A 98 23.39 6.90 18.78
N LEU A 99 23.02 7.99 19.47
CA LEU A 99 21.81 8.76 19.17
C LEU A 99 21.89 9.45 17.80
N ALA A 100 23.07 9.94 17.41
CA ALA A 100 23.28 10.53 16.08
C ALA A 100 23.11 9.51 14.95
N GLU A 101 23.40 8.22 15.20
CA GLU A 101 23.21 7.15 14.20
C GLU A 101 21.74 6.99 13.78
N LEU A 102 20.77 7.44 14.60
CA LEU A 102 19.36 7.50 14.22
C LEU A 102 19.09 8.39 13.00
N LEU A 103 19.95 9.37 12.70
CA LEU A 103 19.86 10.23 11.50
C LEU A 103 20.04 9.44 10.20
N THR A 104 20.61 8.24 10.26
CA THR A 104 20.79 7.37 9.09
C THR A 104 19.54 6.57 8.74
N LEU A 105 18.55 6.53 9.64
CA LEU A 105 17.32 5.78 9.47
C LEU A 105 16.29 6.57 8.64
N ASP A 106 15.37 5.83 8.01
CA ASP A 106 14.25 6.42 7.26
C ASP A 106 13.30 7.18 8.20
N ASN A 107 13.22 8.50 8.00
CA ASN A 107 12.40 9.38 8.83
C ASN A 107 10.89 9.27 8.59
N SER A 108 10.48 8.60 7.51
CA SER A 108 9.06 8.36 7.21
C SER A 108 8.48 7.18 7.99
N MET A 109 9.32 6.33 8.58
CA MET A 109 8.90 5.17 9.35
C MET A 109 8.76 5.52 10.84
N PRO A 110 7.58 5.31 11.46
CA PRO A 110 7.41 5.46 12.90
C PRO A 110 8.42 4.61 13.65
N THR A 111 9.19 5.24 14.53
CA THR A 111 10.34 4.63 15.19
C THR A 111 10.22 4.74 16.71
N ILE A 112 10.41 3.61 17.40
CA ILE A 112 10.48 3.55 18.86
C ILE A 112 11.85 3.00 19.22
N ALA A 113 12.65 3.84 19.85
CA ALA A 113 14.01 3.53 20.25
C ALA A 113 14.09 3.23 21.75
N PHE A 114 14.89 2.23 22.11
CA PHE A 114 15.29 1.92 23.47
C PHE A 114 16.79 2.10 23.60
N LEU A 115 17.22 3.12 24.35
CA LEU A 115 18.61 3.28 24.76
C LEU A 115 18.84 2.51 26.06
N ILE A 116 19.72 1.52 26.01
CA ILE A 116 20.03 0.62 27.12
C ILE A 116 21.49 0.82 27.54
N THR A 117 21.70 1.30 28.76
CA THR A 117 23.02 1.75 29.25
C THR A 117 23.11 1.64 30.77
N ASP A 118 24.32 1.54 31.31
CA ASP A 118 24.60 1.68 32.74
C ASP A 118 25.35 2.98 33.08
N ALA A 119 26.07 3.55 32.10
CA ALA A 119 26.91 4.74 32.23
C ALA A 119 26.23 6.07 31.83
N GLY A 120 26.91 7.19 32.11
CA GLY A 120 26.58 8.54 31.64
C GLY A 120 27.18 8.83 30.24
N PRO A 121 26.75 9.92 29.56
CA PRO A 121 27.33 10.35 28.29
C PRO A 121 28.49 11.33 28.46
N HIS A 122 29.47 11.28 27.54
CA HIS A 122 30.60 12.22 27.53
C HIS A 122 30.11 13.67 27.45
N LEU A 123 30.26 14.46 28.51
CA LEU A 123 29.82 15.86 28.54
C LEU A 123 30.89 16.81 27.97
N LEU A 124 30.45 17.90 27.34
CA LEU A 124 31.29 18.98 26.82
C LEU A 124 32.18 19.60 27.90
N ALA A 125 31.66 19.74 29.12
CA ALA A 125 32.41 20.24 30.26
C ALA A 125 33.58 19.32 30.67
N GLU A 126 33.54 18.05 30.26
CA GLU A 126 34.45 16.98 30.67
C GLU A 126 35.31 16.45 29.51
N THR A 127 35.41 17.21 28.41
CA THR A 127 36.12 16.93 27.12
C THR A 127 37.63 16.68 27.19
N THR A 128 38.15 16.29 28.34
CA THR A 128 39.57 16.05 28.60
C THR A 128 40.03 14.63 28.29
N THR A 129 39.11 13.68 28.03
CA THR A 129 39.44 12.28 27.71
C THR A 129 39.67 12.07 26.21
N SER A 130 40.50 11.08 25.86
CA SER A 130 40.72 10.69 24.46
C SER A 130 39.44 10.18 23.80
N GLU A 131 38.64 9.47 24.58
CA GLU A 131 37.38 8.83 24.24
C GLU A 131 36.34 9.88 23.82
N ALA A 132 36.10 10.90 24.66
CA ALA A 132 35.22 12.02 24.32
C ALA A 132 35.66 12.75 23.05
N GLN A 133 36.98 12.94 22.86
CA GLN A 133 37.51 13.58 21.64
C GLN A 133 37.29 12.71 20.39
N HIS A 134 37.35 11.38 20.52
CA HIS A 134 37.02 10.46 19.44
C HIS A 134 35.52 10.47 19.10
N GLU A 135 34.64 10.61 20.09
CA GLU A 135 33.20 10.77 19.86
C GLU A 135 32.90 12.06 19.07
N ILE A 136 33.51 13.18 19.46
CA ILE A 136 33.38 14.47 18.75
C ILE A 136 33.85 14.34 17.30
N ASN A 137 34.98 13.66 17.08
CA ASN A 137 35.50 13.43 15.74
C ASN A 137 34.57 12.53 14.92
N TYR A 138 34.00 11.48 15.54
CA TYR A 138 33.02 10.62 14.88
C TYR A 138 31.77 11.40 14.46
N LEU A 139 31.18 12.20 15.34
CA LEU A 139 30.01 13.04 15.05
C LEU A 139 30.29 13.99 13.87
N LYS A 140 31.48 14.58 13.83
CA LYS A 140 31.89 15.49 12.76
C LYS A 140 32.14 14.76 11.44
N GLU A 141 32.86 13.65 11.45
CA GLU A 141 33.25 12.92 10.23
C GLU A 141 32.10 12.14 9.61
N LYS A 142 31.26 11.51 10.44
CA LYS A 142 30.17 10.64 10.01
C LYS A 142 28.88 11.42 9.73
N HIS A 143 28.50 12.31 10.64
CA HIS A 143 27.19 12.98 10.64
C HIS A 143 27.27 14.48 10.32
N SER A 144 28.47 15.02 10.08
CA SER A 144 28.71 16.46 9.83
C SER A 144 28.26 17.37 10.99
N ILE A 145 28.23 16.85 12.21
CA ILE A 145 27.83 17.60 13.42
C ILE A 145 29.08 18.24 14.04
N VAL A 146 29.12 19.58 14.06
CA VAL A 146 30.26 20.36 14.58
C VAL A 146 30.08 20.69 16.06
N ASP A 147 28.85 20.97 16.48
CA ASP A 147 28.50 21.19 17.88
C ASP A 147 28.04 19.87 18.49
N SER A 148 28.88 19.32 19.37
CA SER A 148 28.70 18.01 20.00
C SER A 148 27.96 18.08 21.34
N ASP A 149 27.33 19.22 21.67
CA ASP A 149 26.38 19.28 22.78
C ASP A 149 25.26 18.26 22.55
N MET A 150 24.97 17.46 23.58
CA MET A 150 23.92 16.44 23.53
C MET A 150 22.59 17.03 23.03
N PHE A 151 22.13 18.17 23.55
CA PHE A 151 20.84 18.74 23.17
C PHE A 151 20.82 19.33 21.76
N ASN A 152 21.98 19.69 21.20
CA ASN A 152 22.12 20.00 19.78
C ASN A 152 21.98 18.73 18.92
N VAL A 153 22.69 17.65 19.26
CA VAL A 153 22.55 16.35 18.57
C VAL A 153 21.08 15.89 18.59
N LEU A 154 20.44 15.95 19.76
CA LEU A 154 19.03 15.57 19.89
C LEU A 154 18.09 16.49 19.11
N ALA A 155 18.39 17.79 19.00
CA ALA A 155 17.58 18.70 18.19
C ALA A 155 17.65 18.35 16.70
N LEU A 156 18.82 17.95 16.20
CA LEU A 156 18.98 17.46 14.82
C LEU A 156 18.21 16.16 14.59
N VAL A 157 18.28 15.21 15.54
CA VAL A 157 17.51 13.96 15.49
C VAL A 157 16.00 14.25 15.51
N GLN A 158 15.54 15.14 16.39
CA GLN A 158 14.14 15.53 16.46
C GLN A 158 13.66 16.19 15.16
N ALA A 159 14.49 17.06 14.57
CA ALA A 159 14.19 17.70 13.29
C ALA A 159 14.13 16.71 12.12
N HIS A 160 14.99 15.68 12.11
CA HIS A 160 14.98 14.63 11.07
C HIS A 160 13.68 13.85 11.04
N PHE A 161 13.13 13.51 12.22
CA PHE A 161 11.93 12.66 12.35
C PHE A 161 10.59 13.41 12.40
N GLU A 162 10.56 14.74 12.55
CA GLU A 162 9.31 15.55 12.56
C GLU A 162 8.19 15.01 13.50
N ASN A 163 8.56 14.45 14.66
CA ASN A 163 7.71 13.75 15.66
C ASN A 163 7.44 12.24 15.43
N ASN A 164 8.09 11.59 14.45
CA ASN A 164 7.96 10.15 14.20
C ASN A 164 8.93 9.28 15.04
N LEU A 165 9.49 9.82 16.14
CA LEU A 165 10.45 9.14 16.99
C LEU A 165 10.09 9.26 18.48
N ILE A 166 10.12 8.13 19.17
CA ILE A 166 10.12 8.06 20.65
C ILE A 166 11.42 7.45 21.11
N VAL A 167 12.04 8.03 22.14
CA VAL A 167 13.25 7.48 22.76
C VAL A 167 13.00 7.14 24.22
N ASN A 168 12.93 5.85 24.50
CA ASN A 168 12.85 5.29 25.85
C ASN A 168 14.25 5.01 26.37
N ILE A 169 14.46 5.27 27.66
CA ILE A 169 15.73 5.03 28.32
C ILE A 169 15.58 3.91 29.34
N VAL A 170 16.38 2.85 29.20
CA VAL A 170 16.53 1.79 30.20
C VAL A 170 17.91 1.95 30.84
N LYS A 171 17.94 2.52 32.05
CA LYS A 171 19.19 2.75 32.78
C LYS A 171 19.33 1.80 33.96
N TYR A 172 20.40 1.03 34.00
CA TYR A 172 20.61 -0.02 35.01
C TYR A 172 21.13 0.50 36.37
N ILE A 173 21.76 1.68 36.40
CA ILE A 173 22.38 2.23 37.62
C ILE A 173 21.85 3.62 37.92
N LYS A 174 21.20 3.79 39.08
CA LYS A 174 20.77 5.09 39.59
C LYS A 174 21.92 5.95 40.12
N ASN A 175 22.17 7.08 39.46
CA ASN A 175 23.22 8.05 39.79
C ASN A 175 22.80 9.49 39.37
N SER A 176 23.74 10.45 39.42
CA SER A 176 23.52 11.85 39.03
C SER A 176 22.95 12.02 37.61
N ASP A 177 23.35 11.14 36.70
CA ASP A 177 23.10 11.30 35.26
C ASP A 177 21.68 10.88 34.88
N HIS A 178 20.92 10.33 35.82
CA HIS A 178 19.47 10.14 35.69
C HIS A 178 18.74 11.43 35.31
N ARG A 179 19.26 12.61 35.69
CA ARG A 179 18.72 13.90 35.24
C ARG A 179 18.87 14.07 33.73
N MET A 180 20.04 13.77 33.20
CA MET A 180 20.33 13.85 31.76
C MET A 180 19.38 12.92 31.00
N TYR A 181 19.29 11.66 31.42
CA TYR A 181 18.43 10.69 30.76
C TYR A 181 16.94 11.00 30.89
N GLY A 182 16.49 11.58 32.02
CA GLY A 182 15.13 12.12 32.15
C GLY A 182 14.85 13.24 31.15
N CYS A 183 15.82 14.13 30.92
CA CYS A 183 15.71 15.20 29.92
C CYS A 183 15.69 14.65 28.48
N ILE A 184 16.50 13.62 28.18
CA ILE A 184 16.51 12.94 26.87
C ILE A 184 15.14 12.30 26.62
N ALA A 185 14.65 11.49 27.56
CA ALA A 185 13.34 10.85 27.46
C ALA A 185 12.22 11.89 27.27
N LYS A 186 12.22 12.96 28.07
CA LYS A 186 11.24 14.06 27.98
C LYS A 186 11.25 14.74 26.61
N LYS A 187 12.41 14.93 25.99
CA LYS A 187 12.54 15.60 24.69
C LYS A 187 11.90 14.81 23.54
N PHE A 188 11.89 13.49 23.62
CA PHE A 188 11.29 12.58 22.63
C PHE A 188 10.03 11.89 23.14
N ASP A 189 9.36 12.47 24.14
CA ASP A 189 8.11 11.94 24.69
C ASP A 189 8.17 10.47 25.15
N GLY A 190 9.36 9.98 25.50
CA GLY A 190 9.60 8.63 26.01
C GLY A 190 9.60 8.56 27.54
N VAL A 191 9.95 7.38 28.04
CA VAL A 191 10.03 7.10 29.49
C VAL A 191 11.44 6.78 29.94
N LEU A 192 11.73 7.09 31.21
CA LEU A 192 12.92 6.64 31.92
C LEU A 192 12.56 5.45 32.81
N ILE A 193 13.22 4.32 32.57
CA ILE A 193 12.96 3.03 33.17
C ILE A 193 14.22 2.51 33.87
N GLU A 194 14.08 2.05 35.11
CA GLU A 194 15.13 1.34 35.85
C GLU A 194 14.70 -0.11 36.14
N PRO A 195 15.47 -1.13 35.73
CA PRO A 195 15.23 -2.53 36.10
C PRO A 195 15.40 -2.78 37.61
N LYS A 196 14.36 -3.28 38.31
CA LYS A 196 14.47 -3.74 39.72
C LYS A 196 15.11 -5.11 39.84
N VAL A 197 14.92 -5.95 38.82
CA VAL A 197 15.39 -7.33 38.76
C VAL A 197 16.40 -7.48 37.64
N ARG A 198 17.27 -8.50 37.73
CA ARG A 198 18.28 -8.81 36.70
C ARG A 198 17.96 -10.06 35.88
N ALA A 199 16.82 -10.70 36.15
CA ALA A 199 16.42 -11.92 35.45
C ALA A 199 15.88 -11.58 34.06
N ALA A 200 16.57 -12.02 33.01
CA ALA A 200 16.24 -11.69 31.61
C ALA A 200 14.79 -12.01 31.23
N GLN A 201 14.28 -13.17 31.67
CA GLN A 201 12.92 -13.58 31.34
C GLN A 201 11.86 -12.66 31.97
N GLN A 202 12.11 -12.15 33.18
CA GLN A 202 11.19 -11.21 33.86
C GLN A 202 11.21 -9.84 33.19
N LEU A 203 12.40 -9.34 32.83
CA LEU A 203 12.55 -8.08 32.10
C LEU A 203 11.93 -8.15 30.70
N ALA A 204 12.14 -9.25 29.98
CA ALA A 204 11.48 -9.51 28.71
C ALA A 204 9.96 -9.53 28.85
N SER A 205 9.44 -10.20 29.87
CA SER A 205 7.99 -10.25 30.12
C SER A 205 7.43 -8.85 30.39
N GLY A 206 8.10 -8.03 31.20
CA GLY A 206 7.65 -6.66 31.47
C GLY A 206 7.74 -5.75 30.23
N LEU A 207 8.83 -5.79 29.45
CA LEU A 207 8.93 -5.03 28.19
C LEU A 207 7.93 -5.51 27.14
N MET A 208 7.65 -6.82 27.07
CA MET A 208 6.60 -7.36 26.23
C MET A 208 5.24 -6.84 26.65
N VAL A 209 4.92 -6.77 27.95
CA VAL A 209 3.66 -6.15 28.39
C VAL A 209 3.59 -4.68 27.96
N ILE A 210 4.68 -3.91 28.02
CA ILE A 210 4.71 -2.53 27.52
C ILE A 210 4.44 -2.49 26.01
N LEU A 211 5.13 -3.33 25.23
CA LEU A 211 5.00 -3.37 23.78
C LEU A 211 3.64 -3.91 23.32
N SER A 212 3.13 -4.99 23.90
CA SER A 212 1.80 -5.53 23.62
C SER A 212 0.74 -4.50 24.00
N LYS A 213 0.82 -3.86 25.17
CA LYS A 213 -0.11 -2.76 25.51
C LYS A 213 0.00 -1.61 24.51
N MET A 214 1.19 -1.29 24.05
CA MET A 214 1.41 -0.25 23.05
C MET A 214 0.84 -0.64 21.69
N PHE A 215 1.09 -1.85 21.20
CA PHE A 215 0.53 -2.36 19.96
C PHE A 215 -0.99 -2.46 20.04
N ASP A 216 -1.55 -2.98 21.14
CA ASP A 216 -2.99 -3.02 21.39
C ASP A 216 -3.63 -1.64 21.38
N ARG A 217 -3.00 -0.66 22.04
CA ARG A 217 -3.45 0.74 22.05
C ARG A 217 -3.36 1.38 20.67
N CYS A 218 -2.23 1.18 19.97
CA CYS A 218 -2.02 1.64 18.59
C CYS A 218 -2.99 0.98 17.61
N ALA A 219 -3.56 -0.15 18.00
CA ALA A 219 -4.52 -0.90 17.26
C ALA A 219 -5.96 -0.68 17.81
N GLY A 220 -6.19 0.41 18.55
CA GLY A 220 -7.52 0.90 18.96
C GLY A 220 -8.14 0.22 20.18
N GLY A 221 -7.37 -0.58 20.93
CA GLY A 221 -7.85 -1.25 22.15
C GLY A 221 -8.12 -0.27 23.30
N THR A 222 -9.20 -0.50 24.04
CA THR A 222 -9.50 0.17 25.31
C THR A 222 -9.03 -0.68 26.47
N PHE A 223 -8.16 -0.15 27.32
CA PHE A 223 -7.77 -0.82 28.57
C PHE A 223 -8.86 -0.64 29.63
N THR A 224 -9.33 -1.75 30.20
CA THR A 224 -10.17 -1.75 31.40
C THR A 224 -9.31 -1.93 32.64
N GLU A 225 -9.62 -1.24 33.72
CA GLU A 225 -8.85 -1.21 35.00
C GLU A 225 -8.71 -2.57 35.73
N GLY A 226 -9.19 -3.69 35.15
CA GLY A 226 -9.26 -5.02 35.76
C GLY A 226 -8.11 -6.00 35.44
N ASP A 227 -7.11 -5.65 34.63
CA ASP A 227 -6.04 -6.56 34.18
C ASP A 227 -4.95 -6.82 35.24
N THR A 228 -5.33 -7.48 36.32
CA THR A 228 -4.47 -7.78 37.49
C THR A 228 -3.29 -8.72 37.22
N VAL A 229 -3.31 -9.49 36.12
CA VAL A 229 -2.23 -10.45 35.78
C VAL A 229 -1.01 -9.76 35.14
N ASN A 230 -1.21 -8.63 34.46
CA ASN A 230 -0.16 -7.90 33.75
C ASN A 230 0.65 -6.95 34.66
N ASP A 231 0.15 -6.62 35.85
CA ASP A 231 0.82 -5.70 36.78
C ASP A 231 2.09 -6.31 37.41
N ALA A 232 2.08 -7.63 37.71
CA ALA A 232 3.23 -8.30 38.31
C ALA A 232 4.47 -8.34 37.39
N ALA A 233 4.28 -8.30 36.08
CA ALA A 233 5.36 -8.23 35.10
C ALA A 233 5.89 -6.80 34.92
N LEU A 234 5.05 -5.77 35.11
CA LEU A 234 5.48 -4.37 35.07
C LEU A 234 6.18 -3.96 36.37
N ASP A 235 5.87 -4.61 37.49
CA ASP A 235 6.54 -4.43 38.78
C ASP A 235 8.04 -4.71 38.75
N THR A 236 8.55 -5.36 37.70
CA THR A 236 10.00 -5.57 37.47
C THR A 236 10.75 -4.29 37.15
N PHE A 237 10.04 -3.20 36.83
CA PHE A 237 10.60 -1.91 36.47
C PHE A 237 10.18 -0.82 37.47
N ILE A 238 11.03 0.20 37.59
CA ILE A 238 10.68 1.50 38.18
C ILE A 238 10.53 2.46 37.02
N PHE A 239 9.36 3.09 36.91
CA PHE A 239 9.11 4.17 35.97
C PHE A 239 9.26 5.50 36.69
N TYR A 240 9.99 6.41 36.07
CA TYR A 240 10.23 7.73 36.62
C TYR A 240 9.21 8.73 36.07
N ASP A 241 8.69 9.59 36.95
CA ASP A 241 7.85 10.71 36.56
C ASP A 241 8.73 11.85 36.04
N LEU A 242 8.36 12.35 34.85
CA LEU A 242 9.05 13.41 34.11
C LEU A 242 8.10 14.57 33.78
N GLU A 243 6.91 14.66 34.38
CA GLU A 243 5.92 15.68 34.04
C GLU A 243 6.48 17.10 34.22
N GLU A 244 7.11 17.36 35.36
CA GLU A 244 7.69 18.68 35.72
C GLU A 244 9.10 18.92 35.16
N PHE A 245 9.68 17.96 34.43
CA PHE A 245 11.00 18.15 33.81
C PHE A 245 10.91 19.17 32.67
N THR A 246 11.87 20.09 32.65
CA THR A 246 12.05 21.04 31.54
C THR A 246 13.10 20.53 30.58
N VAL A 247 12.87 20.64 29.27
CA VAL A 247 13.84 20.23 28.25
C VAL A 247 14.97 21.27 28.20
N PRO A 248 16.21 20.91 28.54
CA PRO A 248 17.35 21.82 28.55
C PRO A 248 17.74 22.30 27.15
N SER A 249 18.38 23.47 27.08
CA SER A 249 18.93 24.02 25.84
C SER A 249 20.37 23.56 25.55
N CYS A 250 21.10 23.21 26.60
CA CYS A 250 22.47 22.69 26.57
C CYS A 250 22.71 21.75 27.77
N GLU A 251 23.84 21.05 27.78
CA GLU A 251 24.18 20.08 28.84
C GLU A 251 24.27 20.69 30.24
N ALA A 252 24.77 21.92 30.36
CA ALA A 252 24.92 22.59 31.67
C ALA A 252 23.58 22.86 32.35
N ASP A 253 22.52 23.06 31.57
CA ASP A 253 21.19 23.40 32.07
C ASP A 253 20.46 22.20 32.72
N VAL A 254 20.96 20.97 32.52
CA VAL A 254 20.39 19.75 33.09
C VAL A 254 20.32 19.82 34.62
N MET A 255 21.26 20.52 35.24
CA MET A 255 21.33 20.66 36.69
C MET A 255 20.19 21.50 37.29
N HIS A 256 19.44 22.24 36.47
CA HIS A 256 18.23 22.95 36.90
C HIS A 256 17.04 22.02 37.16
N ASN A 257 17.03 20.82 36.56
CA ASN A 257 16.05 19.80 36.89
C ASN A 257 16.43 19.04 38.17
N TYR A 258 15.43 18.62 38.93
CA TYR A 258 15.64 17.79 40.12
C TYR A 258 15.98 16.34 39.73
N LEU A 259 16.44 15.52 40.69
CA LEU A 259 16.65 14.09 40.44
C LEU A 259 15.28 13.40 40.25
N PRO A 260 15.07 12.62 39.17
CA PRO A 260 13.75 12.08 38.87
C PRO A 260 13.24 11.18 40.00
N VAL A 261 11.95 11.29 40.28
CA VAL A 261 11.25 10.53 41.33
C VAL A 261 10.47 9.39 40.69
N ALA A 262 10.40 8.24 41.38
CA ALA A 262 9.60 7.12 40.90
C ALA A 262 8.12 7.53 40.85
N GLY A 263 7.51 7.45 39.67
CA GLY A 263 6.10 7.71 39.45
C GLY A 263 5.23 6.47 39.67
N ASP A 264 3.91 6.66 39.61
CA ASP A 264 3.00 5.52 39.50
C ASP A 264 3.22 4.82 38.15
N THR A 265 3.44 3.51 38.19
CA THR A 265 3.77 2.73 36.99
C THR A 265 2.64 2.75 35.96
N ARG A 266 1.37 2.79 36.40
CA ARG A 266 0.22 2.87 35.49
C ARG A 266 0.13 4.25 34.87
N ASP A 267 0.26 5.32 35.65
CA ASP A 267 0.13 6.69 35.14
C ASP A 267 1.21 7.03 34.11
N VAL A 268 2.47 6.66 34.41
CA VAL A 268 3.60 6.89 33.48
C VAL A 268 3.47 6.01 32.23
N LEU A 269 3.01 4.76 32.37
CA LEU A 269 2.78 3.87 31.24
C LEU A 269 1.60 4.33 30.38
N PHE A 270 0.49 4.79 30.96
CA PHE A 270 -0.64 5.35 30.20
C PHE A 270 -0.24 6.61 29.45
N ALA A 271 0.48 7.51 30.10
CA ALA A 271 1.02 8.71 29.46
C ALA A 271 1.96 8.36 28.29
N PHE A 272 2.77 7.31 28.43
CA PHE A 272 3.61 6.77 27.36
C PHE A 272 2.79 6.16 26.22
N LEU A 273 1.80 5.33 26.54
CA LEU A 273 0.95 4.66 25.57
C LEU A 273 0.13 5.65 24.74
N ASP A 274 -0.47 6.66 25.37
CA ASP A 274 -1.20 7.70 24.66
C ASP A 274 -0.27 8.52 23.74
N ARG A 275 1.01 8.72 24.10
CA ARG A 275 1.99 9.41 23.24
C ARG A 275 2.53 8.51 22.11
N ALA A 276 2.70 7.22 22.34
CA ALA A 276 3.06 6.24 21.31
C ALA A 276 2.04 6.22 20.15
N THR A 277 0.76 6.45 20.45
CA THR A 277 -0.28 6.59 19.41
C THR A 277 -0.13 7.85 18.54
N VAL A 278 0.54 8.91 19.04
CA VAL A 278 0.79 10.15 18.27
C VAL A 278 1.84 9.92 17.17
N VAL A 279 2.88 9.14 17.48
CA VAL A 279 4.05 8.87 16.62
C VAL A 279 3.76 7.86 15.52
N ILE A 280 2.88 6.88 15.79
CA ILE A 280 2.38 5.93 14.78
C ILE A 280 1.32 6.58 13.86
N GLY A 281 1.03 7.86 14.12
CA GLY A 281 0.28 8.74 13.25
C GLY A 281 -1.18 8.38 13.24
N ASP A 282 -1.90 8.65 14.32
CA ASP A 282 -3.32 8.34 14.37
C ASP A 282 -4.21 9.50 13.95
N ARG A 283 -4.56 9.52 12.65
CA ARG A 283 -5.77 10.23 12.19
C ARG A 283 -7.03 9.66 12.85
N PHE A 284 -6.97 8.46 13.44
CA PHE A 284 -8.09 7.83 14.12
C PHE A 284 -8.26 8.34 15.56
N ALA A 285 -7.24 8.34 16.44
CA ALA A 285 -7.35 8.90 17.80
C ALA A 285 -7.67 10.42 17.83
N LYS A 286 -7.22 11.20 16.84
CA LYS A 286 -7.62 12.62 16.71
C LYS A 286 -9.07 12.85 16.26
N ARG A 287 -9.83 11.80 15.90
CA ARG A 287 -11.17 11.90 15.27
C ARG A 287 -12.22 10.91 15.76
N ALA A 288 -11.83 9.87 16.50
CA ALA A 288 -12.75 9.01 17.21
C ALA A 288 -13.31 9.78 18.40
N ILE A 289 -14.60 10.09 18.36
CA ILE A 289 -15.25 10.94 19.34
C ILE A 289 -16.00 10.02 20.30
N ALA A 290 -15.82 10.20 21.61
CA ALA A 290 -16.63 9.50 22.59
C ALA A 290 -18.11 9.86 22.40
N ALA A 291 -19.00 8.87 22.41
CA ALA A 291 -20.43 9.10 22.29
C ALA A 291 -21.00 9.78 23.55
N SER A 292 -21.06 11.11 23.57
CA SER A 292 -21.61 11.89 24.68
C SER A 292 -23.14 11.88 24.69
N GLY A 293 -23.75 11.70 25.86
CA GLY A 293 -25.22 11.73 26.00
C GLY A 293 -25.94 10.66 25.18
N LEU A 294 -25.35 9.48 25.02
CA LEU A 294 -25.91 8.40 24.19
C LEU A 294 -27.31 7.98 24.64
N ARG A 295 -27.54 7.89 25.95
CA ARG A 295 -28.86 7.57 26.54
C ARG A 295 -29.90 8.59 26.11
N GLU A 296 -29.60 9.88 26.26
CA GLU A 296 -30.47 10.98 25.88
C GLU A 296 -30.74 11.01 24.37
N GLN A 297 -29.74 10.71 23.54
CA GLN A 297 -29.91 10.63 22.09
C GLN A 297 -30.82 9.47 21.67
N VAL A 298 -30.71 8.33 22.34
CA VAL A 298 -31.60 7.18 22.14
C VAL A 298 -33.02 7.50 22.59
N GLU A 299 -33.19 8.10 23.78
CA GLU A 299 -34.48 8.51 24.30
C GLU A 299 -35.17 9.54 23.38
N LEU A 300 -34.40 10.44 22.77
CA LEU A 300 -34.89 11.39 21.77
C LEU A 300 -35.47 10.67 20.55
N LEU A 301 -34.78 9.67 20.01
CA LEU A 301 -35.27 8.91 18.87
C LEU A 301 -36.52 8.09 19.21
N ILE A 302 -36.58 7.49 20.40
CA ILE A 302 -37.77 6.77 20.89
C ILE A 302 -38.95 7.74 21.04
N THR A 303 -38.73 8.94 21.60
CA THR A 303 -39.78 9.97 21.74
C THR A 303 -40.33 10.39 20.38
N ILE A 304 -39.46 10.57 19.38
CA ILE A 304 -39.85 10.87 17.99
C ILE A 304 -40.66 9.70 17.41
N ALA A 305 -40.21 8.46 17.59
CA ALA A 305 -40.93 7.27 17.12
C ALA A 305 -42.33 7.13 17.75
N GLN A 306 -42.46 7.39 19.06
CA GLN A 306 -43.74 7.38 19.77
C GLN A 306 -44.71 8.45 19.27
N CYS A 307 -44.20 9.63 18.93
CA CYS A 307 -45.02 10.69 18.33
C CYS A 307 -45.52 10.30 16.93
N LEU A 308 -44.62 9.79 16.09
CA LEU A 308 -44.93 9.38 14.71
C LEU A 308 -45.93 8.22 14.66
N THR A 309 -45.87 7.30 15.63
CA THR A 309 -46.81 6.17 15.76
C THR A 309 -48.09 6.52 16.52
N GLY A 310 -48.22 7.76 17.03
CA GLY A 310 -49.38 8.23 17.77
C GLY A 310 -49.51 7.71 19.20
N LYS A 311 -48.48 7.03 19.74
CA LYS A 311 -48.42 6.61 21.16
C LYS A 311 -48.21 7.80 22.11
N LEU A 312 -47.52 8.86 21.67
CA LEU A 312 -47.30 10.09 22.42
C LEU A 312 -47.93 11.28 21.68
N GLY A 313 -48.62 12.16 22.40
CA GLY A 313 -49.23 13.35 21.83
C GLY A 313 -48.19 14.33 21.28
N TYR A 314 -48.50 15.02 20.18
CA TYR A 314 -47.54 15.91 19.50
C TYR A 314 -46.93 16.97 20.42
N ASN A 315 -47.73 17.63 21.27
CA ASN A 315 -47.23 18.68 22.16
C ASN A 315 -46.32 18.10 23.25
N ASP A 316 -46.70 16.98 23.86
CA ASP A 316 -45.91 16.29 24.89
C ASP A 316 -44.58 15.77 24.31
N ALA A 317 -44.61 15.23 23.09
CA ALA A 317 -43.43 14.79 22.36
C ALA A 317 -42.50 15.96 22.00
N LEU A 318 -43.08 17.10 21.58
CA LEU A 318 -42.32 18.30 21.24
C LEU A 318 -41.61 18.87 22.48
N ASP A 319 -42.30 18.95 23.61
CA ASP A 319 -41.74 19.45 24.87
C ASP A 319 -40.59 18.53 25.36
N ARG A 320 -40.83 17.20 25.38
CA ARG A 320 -39.80 16.22 25.76
C ARG A 320 -38.61 16.22 24.82
N ALA A 321 -38.84 16.24 23.50
CA ALA A 321 -37.78 16.29 22.51
C ALA A 321 -36.96 17.58 22.59
N THR A 322 -37.59 18.71 22.88
CA THR A 322 -36.89 20.00 23.06
C THR A 322 -35.95 19.94 24.26
N SER A 323 -36.44 19.45 25.41
CA SER A 323 -35.62 19.26 26.62
C SER A 323 -34.45 18.31 26.38
N LEU A 324 -34.67 17.20 25.67
CA LEU A 324 -33.60 16.24 25.34
C LEU A 324 -32.54 16.84 24.42
N VAL A 325 -32.94 17.60 23.38
CA VAL A 325 -31.97 18.26 22.49
C VAL A 325 -31.09 19.26 23.23
N GLU A 326 -31.64 20.02 24.18
CA GLU A 326 -30.88 20.95 25.01
C GLU A 326 -29.91 20.19 25.93
N LYS A 327 -30.39 19.15 26.61
CA LYS A 327 -29.58 18.30 27.49
C LYS A 327 -28.43 17.62 26.74
N ILE A 328 -28.67 17.11 25.52
CA ILE A 328 -27.60 16.51 24.70
C ILE A 328 -26.53 17.54 24.34
N ARG A 329 -26.91 18.78 24.04
CA ARG A 329 -25.94 19.86 23.75
C ARG A 329 -25.08 20.20 24.95
N GLU A 330 -25.66 20.23 26.15
CA GLU A 330 -24.94 20.46 27.41
C GLU A 330 -23.93 19.35 27.71
N LEU A 331 -24.28 18.09 27.41
CA LEU A 331 -23.43 16.93 27.63
C LEU A 331 -22.30 16.78 26.59
N MET A 332 -22.40 17.46 25.44
CA MET A 332 -21.43 17.36 24.35
C MET A 332 -20.35 18.48 24.43
N PRO A 333 -19.06 18.14 24.25
CA PRO A 333 -17.99 19.12 24.14
C PRO A 333 -18.27 20.15 23.04
N GLU A 334 -17.89 21.42 23.25
CA GLU A 334 -18.18 22.54 22.32
C GLU A 334 -17.72 22.24 20.88
N GLU A 335 -16.53 21.64 20.73
CA GLU A 335 -15.95 21.23 19.45
C GLU A 335 -16.78 20.17 18.69
N HIS A 336 -17.63 19.42 19.39
CA HIS A 336 -18.46 18.35 18.82
C HIS A 336 -19.94 18.72 18.70
N GLN A 337 -20.36 19.88 19.22
CA GLN A 337 -21.75 20.36 19.10
C GLN A 337 -22.26 20.47 17.66
N SER A 338 -21.34 20.69 16.71
CA SER A 338 -21.67 20.73 15.29
C SER A 338 -22.18 19.39 14.73
N HIS A 339 -21.96 18.26 15.41
CA HIS A 339 -22.43 16.93 14.99
C HIS A 339 -23.91 16.69 15.32
N LEU A 340 -24.50 17.42 16.27
CA LEU A 340 -25.94 17.41 16.52
C LEU A 340 -26.64 18.42 15.59
N LYS A 341 -27.24 17.91 14.52
CA LYS A 341 -27.95 18.72 13.52
C LYS A 341 -29.39 19.02 13.91
N LEU A 342 -29.98 18.24 14.80
CA LEU A 342 -31.29 18.55 15.36
C LEU A 342 -31.21 19.81 16.23
N THR A 343 -32.14 20.72 15.98
CA THR A 343 -32.39 21.94 16.76
C THR A 343 -33.86 22.00 17.14
N ALA A 344 -34.19 22.74 18.20
CA ALA A 344 -35.58 22.97 18.60
C ALA A 344 -36.46 23.45 17.42
N ALA A 345 -35.91 24.31 16.55
CA ALA A 345 -36.61 24.80 15.36
C ALA A 345 -36.87 23.72 14.29
N SER A 346 -36.05 22.66 14.24
CA SER A 346 -36.21 21.56 13.28
C SER A 346 -37.20 20.48 13.75
N LEU A 347 -37.45 20.36 15.07
CA LEU A 347 -38.28 19.31 15.66
C LEU A 347 -39.72 19.27 15.14
N PRO A 348 -40.45 20.39 14.97
CA PRO A 348 -41.80 20.36 14.41
C PRO A 348 -41.87 19.68 13.04
N GLY A 349 -40.89 19.93 12.17
CA GLY A 349 -40.82 19.34 10.83
C GLY A 349 -40.44 17.85 10.83
N VAL A 350 -39.81 17.35 11.90
CA VAL A 350 -39.51 15.92 12.07
C VAL A 350 -40.71 15.19 12.67
N LEU A 351 -41.37 15.78 13.67
CA LEU A 351 -42.48 15.17 14.41
C LEU A 351 -43.82 15.16 13.64
N GLN A 352 -44.01 16.06 12.65
CA GLN A 352 -45.25 16.17 11.87
C GLN A 352 -45.21 15.47 10.50
N GLN A 353 -44.23 14.60 10.23
CA GLN A 353 -44.17 13.89 8.95
C GLN A 353 -45.42 12.99 8.79
N LYS A 354 -46.25 13.31 7.79
CA LYS A 354 -47.50 12.58 7.53
C LYS A 354 -47.20 11.14 7.13
N ILE A 355 -47.71 10.18 7.89
CA ILE A 355 -47.65 8.76 7.58
C ILE A 355 -49.00 8.35 6.98
N SER A 356 -49.02 8.01 5.70
CA SER A 356 -50.18 7.40 5.04
C SER A 356 -49.71 6.19 4.24
N SER A 357 -50.12 4.99 4.63
CA SER A 357 -49.80 3.73 3.93
C SER A 357 -50.98 3.32 3.05
N THR A 358 -50.77 3.09 1.75
CA THR A 358 -51.88 2.74 0.82
C THR A 358 -51.63 1.61 -0.20
N SER A 359 -50.49 0.89 -0.20
CA SER A 359 -50.34 -0.32 -1.05
C SER A 359 -49.83 -1.59 -0.35
N GLU A 360 -49.99 -2.76 -0.99
CA GLU A 360 -49.84 -4.10 -0.38
C GLU A 360 -48.38 -4.52 -0.11
N LEU A 361 -47.41 -4.11 -0.95
CA LEU A 361 -45.96 -4.32 -0.68
C LEU A 361 -45.42 -3.27 0.31
N GLU A 362 -45.94 -2.05 0.22
CA GLU A 362 -45.70 -0.94 1.16
C GLU A 362 -46.15 -1.33 2.58
N ALA A 363 -47.21 -2.16 2.68
CA ALA A 363 -47.73 -2.65 3.93
C ALA A 363 -46.75 -3.59 4.65
N SER A 364 -45.97 -4.41 3.96
CA SER A 364 -45.07 -5.38 4.63
C SER A 364 -43.85 -4.73 5.26
N VAL A 365 -43.17 -3.81 4.56
CA VAL A 365 -41.98 -3.11 5.09
C VAL A 365 -42.40 -2.16 6.20
N SER A 366 -43.46 -1.39 5.96
CA SER A 366 -44.04 -0.52 6.98
C SER A 366 -44.52 -1.32 8.20
N ALA A 367 -45.07 -2.53 8.01
CA ALA A 367 -45.48 -3.39 9.12
C ALA A 367 -44.30 -3.92 9.93
N ILE A 368 -43.17 -4.27 9.30
CA ILE A 368 -41.95 -4.66 10.03
C ILE A 368 -41.49 -3.48 10.89
N THR A 369 -41.34 -2.28 10.31
CA THR A 369 -40.95 -1.07 11.05
C THR A 369 -41.98 -0.69 12.15
N LEU A 370 -43.28 -0.90 11.91
CA LEU A 370 -44.33 -0.66 12.90
C LEU A 370 -44.29 -1.64 14.07
N LEU A 371 -44.06 -2.93 13.80
CA LEU A 371 -43.92 -3.96 14.84
C LEU A 371 -42.66 -3.68 15.68
N THR A 372 -41.53 -3.41 15.03
CA THR A 372 -40.27 -3.16 15.74
C THR A 372 -40.30 -1.86 16.54
N THR A 373 -40.97 -0.82 16.05
CA THR A 373 -41.20 0.41 16.82
C THR A 373 -42.10 0.15 18.02
N GLN A 374 -43.15 -0.67 17.89
CA GLN A 374 -43.98 -1.07 19.02
C GLN A 374 -43.18 -1.82 20.09
N GLU A 375 -42.41 -2.84 19.69
CA GLU A 375 -41.52 -3.61 20.57
C GLU A 375 -40.47 -2.71 21.24
N ALA A 376 -39.78 -1.85 20.47
CA ALA A 376 -38.78 -0.93 21.02
C ALA A 376 -39.36 0.04 22.05
N THR A 377 -40.62 0.45 21.88
CA THR A 377 -41.30 1.34 22.83
C THR A 377 -41.82 0.62 24.08
N GLU A 378 -42.01 -0.70 24.01
CA GLU A 378 -42.39 -1.54 25.16
C GLU A 378 -41.14 -1.93 25.97
N ASP A 379 -40.02 -2.20 25.28
CA ASP A 379 -38.69 -2.44 25.86
C ASP A 379 -38.01 -1.14 26.37
N ALA A 380 -38.60 0.03 26.14
CA ALA A 380 -37.97 1.31 26.43
C ALA A 380 -37.94 1.62 27.94
N LEU A 381 -36.77 1.37 28.55
CA LEU A 381 -36.31 1.88 29.85
C LEU A 381 -37.33 1.68 30.99
N GLU A 382 -37.47 0.44 31.47
CA GLU A 382 -37.96 0.21 32.83
C GLU A 382 -37.04 0.98 33.82
N ASP A 383 -37.61 1.76 34.72
CA ASP A 383 -36.93 2.83 35.49
C ASP A 383 -35.81 2.35 36.44
N ASP A 384 -35.59 1.03 36.60
CA ASP A 384 -34.74 0.44 37.64
C ASP A 384 -33.46 -0.26 37.14
N ASP A 385 -33.19 -0.36 35.83
CA ASP A 385 -32.04 -1.12 35.33
C ASP A 385 -30.73 -0.31 35.19
N VAL A 386 -29.61 -0.98 35.51
CA VAL A 386 -28.24 -0.50 35.33
C VAL A 386 -28.00 -0.15 33.86
N PHE A 387 -27.48 1.04 33.57
CA PHE A 387 -27.23 1.50 32.20
C PHE A 387 -26.25 0.57 31.46
N ASP A 388 -26.77 -0.24 30.54
CA ASP A 388 -26.00 -1.02 29.56
C ASP A 388 -26.08 -0.38 28.16
N PRO A 389 -24.99 0.24 27.66
CA PRO A 389 -24.93 0.81 26.31
C PRO A 389 -25.31 -0.17 25.20
N LYS A 390 -25.06 -1.48 25.37
CA LYS A 390 -25.34 -2.50 24.36
C LYS A 390 -26.84 -2.73 24.23
N THR A 391 -27.53 -2.92 25.34
CA THR A 391 -29.00 -3.06 25.38
C THR A 391 -29.68 -1.81 24.83
N VAL A 392 -29.25 -0.62 25.24
CA VAL A 392 -29.78 0.67 24.77
C VAL A 392 -29.61 0.86 23.26
N LEU A 393 -28.46 0.48 22.69
CA LEU A 393 -28.21 0.53 21.25
C LEU A 393 -29.00 -0.53 20.48
N GLN A 394 -29.20 -1.73 21.05
CA GLN A 394 -30.03 -2.78 20.46
C GLN A 394 -31.51 -2.37 20.38
N THR A 395 -32.03 -1.67 21.40
CA THR A 395 -33.40 -1.14 21.39
C THR A 395 -33.62 -0.12 20.27
N VAL A 396 -32.63 0.73 19.99
CA VAL A 396 -32.74 1.67 18.86
C VAL A 396 -32.42 1.01 17.52
N ALA A 397 -31.59 -0.03 17.50
CA ALA A 397 -31.30 -0.79 16.28
C ALA A 397 -32.53 -1.51 15.72
N SER A 398 -33.54 -1.85 16.52
CA SER A 398 -34.78 -2.47 15.98
C SER A 398 -35.59 -1.49 15.13
N LEU A 399 -35.41 -0.17 15.32
CA LEU A 399 -36.10 0.87 14.56
C LEU A 399 -35.62 0.97 13.10
N PHE A 400 -34.51 0.32 12.74
CA PHE A 400 -33.88 0.47 11.43
C PHE A 400 -33.81 -0.85 10.67
N LEU A 401 -34.11 -0.76 9.38
CA LEU A 401 -33.95 -1.85 8.42
C LEU A 401 -32.57 -1.78 7.75
N ALA A 402 -32.05 -2.95 7.41
CA ALA A 402 -30.76 -3.10 6.76
C ALA A 402 -30.76 -4.23 5.73
N HIS A 403 -29.93 -4.06 4.70
CA HIS A 403 -29.58 -5.15 3.77
C HIS A 403 -28.22 -5.74 4.16
N LEU A 404 -28.12 -7.07 4.14
CA LEU A 404 -26.84 -7.74 4.39
C LEU A 404 -25.84 -7.44 3.27
N ALA A 405 -24.59 -7.22 3.62
CA ALA A 405 -23.53 -6.88 2.69
C ALA A 405 -22.18 -7.46 3.11
N VAL A 406 -21.24 -7.49 2.16
CA VAL A 406 -19.84 -7.84 2.43
C VAL A 406 -19.01 -6.57 2.33
N LEU A 407 -18.66 -6.05 3.50
CA LEU A 407 -17.86 -4.85 3.70
C LEU A 407 -16.40 -5.20 3.95
N GLN A 408 -15.52 -4.51 3.22
CA GLN A 408 -14.11 -4.42 3.54
C GLN A 408 -13.76 -2.94 3.71
N LEU A 409 -13.48 -2.55 4.94
CA LEU A 409 -12.95 -1.22 5.24
C LEU A 409 -11.47 -1.16 4.85
N PRO A 410 -10.96 0.02 4.46
CA PRO A 410 -9.52 0.19 4.26
C PRO A 410 -8.78 -0.17 5.54
N GLU A 411 -7.68 -0.90 5.40
CA GLU A 411 -6.85 -1.28 6.54
C GLU A 411 -5.72 -0.26 6.74
N LYS A 412 -5.46 0.03 8.01
CA LYS A 412 -4.29 0.78 8.44
C LYS A 412 -3.63 0.00 9.57
N ASN A 413 -2.36 -0.36 9.37
CA ASN A 413 -1.62 -1.23 10.28
C ASN A 413 -2.33 -2.58 10.56
N GLY A 414 -2.99 -3.17 9.54
CA GLY A 414 -3.66 -4.46 9.66
C GLY A 414 -5.02 -4.43 10.37
N LYS A 415 -5.54 -3.25 10.74
CA LYS A 415 -6.90 -3.10 11.29
C LYS A 415 -7.79 -2.17 10.47
N PRO A 416 -9.13 -2.34 10.52
CA PRO A 416 -10.07 -1.47 9.82
C PRO A 416 -9.97 0.01 10.24
N ASP A 417 -9.84 0.91 9.27
CA ASP A 417 -9.97 2.36 9.48
C ASP A 417 -11.44 2.79 9.28
N PHE A 418 -12.18 2.83 10.40
CA PHE A 418 -13.58 3.26 10.42
C PHE A 418 -13.77 4.75 10.03
N MET A 419 -12.72 5.58 10.07
CA MET A 419 -12.83 6.99 9.70
C MET A 419 -12.73 7.22 8.19
N ASP A 420 -12.18 6.26 7.44
CA ASP A 420 -12.16 6.24 5.97
C ASP A 420 -13.20 5.29 5.35
N ALA A 421 -14.42 5.28 5.91
CA ALA A 421 -15.56 4.58 5.33
C ALA A 421 -15.88 5.01 3.88
N TRP A 422 -15.39 6.18 3.44
CA TRP A 422 -15.53 6.63 2.05
C TRP A 422 -14.78 5.75 1.04
N SER A 423 -13.67 5.14 1.48
CA SER A 423 -12.86 4.22 0.68
C SER A 423 -13.24 2.75 0.88
N ALA A 424 -14.33 2.48 1.60
CA ALA A 424 -14.83 1.14 1.81
C ALA A 424 -15.13 0.41 0.49
N VAL A 425 -14.90 -0.89 0.48
CA VAL A 425 -15.21 -1.78 -0.66
C VAL A 425 -16.38 -2.66 -0.27
N ILE A 426 -17.46 -2.59 -1.05
CA ILE A 426 -18.60 -3.50 -0.95
C ILE A 426 -18.51 -4.50 -2.10
N SER A 427 -18.39 -5.78 -1.78
CA SER A 427 -18.26 -6.82 -2.82
C SER A 427 -19.58 -7.50 -3.17
N LYS A 428 -20.53 -7.55 -2.22
CA LYS A 428 -21.85 -8.16 -2.38
C LYS A 428 -22.88 -7.43 -1.51
N ILE A 429 -24.13 -7.37 -1.98
CA ILE A 429 -25.29 -6.93 -1.19
C ILE A 429 -26.43 -7.93 -1.42
N SER A 430 -27.09 -8.34 -0.34
CA SER A 430 -28.20 -9.30 -0.33
C SER A 430 -29.54 -8.62 -0.59
N PRO A 431 -30.50 -9.30 -1.26
CA PRO A 431 -31.91 -8.90 -1.26
C PRO A 431 -32.60 -9.04 0.10
N ASP A 432 -32.03 -9.83 1.01
CA ASP A 432 -32.63 -10.07 2.31
C ASP A 432 -32.63 -8.77 3.14
N VAL A 433 -33.80 -8.42 3.69
CA VAL A 433 -34.00 -7.29 4.61
C VAL A 433 -34.07 -7.85 6.02
N VAL A 434 -33.31 -7.25 6.93
CA VAL A 434 -33.31 -7.58 8.36
C VAL A 434 -33.40 -6.31 9.19
N THR A 435 -33.75 -6.42 10.47
CA THR A 435 -33.55 -5.30 11.40
C THR A 435 -32.09 -5.22 11.79
N ALA A 436 -31.60 -4.02 12.13
CA ALA A 436 -30.23 -3.89 12.63
C ALA A 436 -30.05 -4.59 13.99
N LYS A 437 -31.10 -4.70 14.81
CA LYS A 437 -31.10 -5.50 16.05
C LYS A 437 -30.84 -6.97 15.76
N ASP A 438 -31.57 -7.57 14.81
CA ASP A 438 -31.40 -8.98 14.46
C ASP A 438 -29.96 -9.26 14.03
N PHE A 439 -29.39 -8.43 13.15
CA PHE A 439 -28.00 -8.57 12.75
C PHE A 439 -27.03 -8.50 13.94
N LEU A 440 -27.18 -7.51 14.83
CA LEU A 440 -26.33 -7.38 16.03
C LEU A 440 -26.44 -8.57 16.99
N THR A 441 -27.60 -9.23 17.07
CA THR A 441 -27.76 -10.44 17.90
C THR A 441 -27.07 -11.68 17.32
N LEU A 442 -26.77 -11.67 16.01
CA LEU A 442 -26.08 -12.77 15.32
C LEU A 442 -24.56 -12.67 15.42
N ILE A 443 -24.01 -11.46 15.55
CA ILE A 443 -22.56 -11.24 15.62
C ILE A 443 -22.03 -11.93 16.89
N GLY A 444 -21.34 -13.06 16.70
CA GLY A 444 -20.69 -13.83 17.77
C GLY A 444 -21.50 -15.00 18.35
N SER A 445 -22.66 -15.37 17.80
CA SER A 445 -23.47 -16.51 18.27
C SER A 445 -23.69 -17.56 17.16
N GLU A 446 -23.17 -18.78 17.36
CA GLU A 446 -23.39 -19.91 16.43
C GLU A 446 -24.87 -20.36 16.40
N GLU A 447 -25.56 -20.31 17.54
CA GLU A 447 -26.95 -20.77 17.71
C GLU A 447 -27.98 -19.84 17.06
N ALA A 448 -27.70 -18.53 17.00
CA ALA A 448 -28.62 -17.53 16.44
C ALA A 448 -28.76 -17.60 14.89
N THR A 449 -27.83 -18.27 14.21
CA THR A 449 -27.81 -18.38 12.74
C THR A 449 -28.91 -19.27 12.15
N GLY A 450 -29.66 -20.01 12.98
CA GLY A 450 -30.73 -20.93 12.53
C GLY A 450 -32.04 -20.26 12.09
N GLY A 451 -32.24 -18.97 12.40
CA GLY A 451 -33.47 -18.23 12.11
C GLY A 451 -33.44 -17.32 10.87
N LEU A 452 -32.26 -17.06 10.32
CA LEU A 452 -32.07 -16.24 9.12
C LEU A 452 -31.55 -17.10 7.97
N SER A 453 -31.74 -16.61 6.74
CA SER A 453 -31.41 -17.33 5.50
C SER A 453 -30.02 -17.98 5.59
N ILE A 454 -29.88 -19.23 5.10
CA ILE A 454 -28.63 -20.04 5.10
C ILE A 454 -27.42 -19.25 4.55
N ARG A 455 -27.67 -18.18 3.79
CA ARG A 455 -26.68 -17.28 3.18
C ARG A 455 -26.03 -16.29 4.15
N ALA A 456 -26.53 -16.13 5.38
CA ALA A 456 -26.01 -15.18 6.36
C ALA A 456 -24.52 -15.40 6.72
N ARG A 457 -23.99 -16.63 6.58
CA ARG A 457 -22.57 -16.93 6.80
C ARG A 457 -21.63 -16.23 5.81
N ASP A 458 -22.15 -15.78 4.68
CA ASP A 458 -21.36 -15.14 3.62
C ASP A 458 -21.31 -13.61 3.75
N TYR A 459 -22.01 -13.01 4.73
CA TYR A 459 -22.13 -11.56 4.92
C TYR A 459 -21.56 -11.14 6.29
N ASN A 460 -20.79 -10.05 6.31
CA ASN A 460 -20.10 -9.54 7.51
C ASN A 460 -20.56 -8.14 7.93
N TYR A 461 -21.57 -7.58 7.25
CA TYR A 461 -22.05 -6.23 7.48
C TYR A 461 -23.56 -6.13 7.17
N ALA A 462 -24.23 -5.15 7.77
CA ALA A 462 -25.60 -4.77 7.46
C ALA A 462 -25.68 -3.27 7.13
N GLN A 463 -25.97 -2.97 5.86
CA GLN A 463 -26.13 -1.61 5.38
C GLN A 463 -27.52 -1.09 5.75
N LEU A 464 -27.57 -0.13 6.66
CA LEU A 464 -28.79 0.60 6.99
C LEU A 464 -29.36 1.31 5.75
N VAL A 465 -30.67 1.20 5.54
CA VAL A 465 -31.39 1.86 4.45
C VAL A 465 -32.76 2.37 4.90
N ALA A 466 -33.27 3.37 4.21
CA ALA A 466 -34.67 3.80 4.25
C ALA A 466 -35.35 3.46 2.92
N ASP A 467 -36.54 2.86 3.01
CA ASP A 467 -37.40 2.65 1.87
C ASP A 467 -38.20 3.94 1.57
N PRO A 468 -38.18 4.48 0.33
CA PRO A 468 -39.00 5.63 -0.06
C PRO A 468 -40.49 5.46 0.23
N ASP A 469 -40.97 4.21 0.21
CA ASP A 469 -42.37 3.91 0.45
C ASP A 469 -42.69 3.64 1.93
N ASP A 470 -41.66 3.45 2.78
CA ASP A 470 -41.79 3.43 4.24
C ASP A 470 -41.61 4.84 4.81
N ALA A 471 -42.74 5.55 4.97
CA ALA A 471 -42.75 6.91 5.53
C ALA A 471 -42.21 6.95 6.98
N LEU A 472 -42.45 5.91 7.78
CA LEU A 472 -41.98 5.84 9.16
C LEU A 472 -40.48 5.59 9.21
N GLY A 473 -39.97 4.59 8.48
CA GLY A 473 -38.54 4.31 8.35
C GLY A 473 -37.75 5.49 7.79
N SER A 474 -38.31 6.19 6.78
CA SER A 474 -37.75 7.42 6.24
C SER A 474 -37.64 8.54 7.28
N ALA A 475 -38.69 8.74 8.08
CA ALA A 475 -38.69 9.73 9.15
C ALA A 475 -37.66 9.41 10.23
N LEU A 476 -37.54 8.13 10.61
CA LEU A 476 -36.59 7.66 11.63
C LEU A 476 -35.14 7.79 11.16
N VAL A 477 -34.81 7.39 9.93
CA VAL A 477 -33.45 7.57 9.37
C VAL A 477 -33.09 9.06 9.30
N ARG A 478 -34.04 9.92 8.89
CA ARG A 478 -33.84 11.36 8.90
C ARG A 478 -33.57 11.88 10.32
N ALA A 479 -34.38 11.51 11.30
CA ALA A 479 -34.18 11.92 12.70
C ALA A 479 -32.83 11.44 13.24
N ALA A 480 -32.49 10.16 13.03
CA ALA A 480 -31.23 9.56 13.48
C ALA A 480 -30.01 10.24 12.84
N SER A 481 -30.09 10.60 11.56
CA SER A 481 -29.02 11.33 10.85
C SER A 481 -28.74 12.73 11.41
N GLY A 482 -29.68 13.28 12.18
CA GLY A 482 -29.50 14.54 12.90
C GLY A 482 -28.83 14.40 14.27
N THR A 483 -28.53 13.17 14.69
CA THR A 483 -27.84 12.78 15.94
C THR A 483 -26.55 12.01 15.62
N GLN A 484 -25.79 11.59 16.65
CA GLN A 484 -24.63 10.71 16.47
C GLN A 484 -25.02 9.24 16.31
N VAL A 485 -26.24 8.86 16.69
CA VAL A 485 -26.70 7.47 16.80
C VAL A 485 -26.62 6.72 15.45
N LEU A 486 -26.94 7.38 14.33
CA LEU A 486 -26.90 6.73 13.02
C LEU A 486 -25.50 6.22 12.67
N ASP A 487 -24.49 7.05 12.88
CA ASP A 487 -23.10 6.70 12.60
C ASP A 487 -22.54 5.71 13.65
N ILE A 488 -22.96 5.81 14.93
CA ILE A 488 -22.61 4.83 15.98
C ILE A 488 -23.16 3.44 15.62
N LEU A 489 -24.44 3.36 15.27
CA LEU A 489 -25.07 2.10 14.85
C LEU A 489 -24.40 1.53 13.60
N THR A 490 -24.11 2.37 12.61
CA THR A 490 -23.41 1.91 11.40
C THR A 490 -22.00 1.41 11.73
N GLY A 491 -21.30 2.09 12.64
CA GLY A 491 -20.02 1.65 13.20
C GLY A 491 -20.10 0.26 13.80
N LEU A 492 -21.05 0.06 14.72
CA LEU A 492 -21.31 -1.22 15.37
C LEU A 492 -21.60 -2.35 14.37
N LEU A 493 -22.47 -2.09 13.39
CA LEU A 493 -22.80 -3.07 12.34
C LEU A 493 -21.57 -3.45 11.48
N SER A 494 -20.57 -2.56 11.43
CA SER A 494 -19.29 -2.77 10.74
C SER A 494 -18.21 -3.40 11.63
N GLY A 495 -18.50 -3.72 12.89
CA GLY A 495 -17.56 -4.28 13.85
C GLY A 495 -16.77 -3.26 14.66
N ALA A 496 -17.15 -1.98 14.68
CA ALA A 496 -16.52 -0.99 15.56
C ALA A 496 -16.88 -1.25 17.04
N PRO A 497 -16.01 -0.90 18.01
CA PRO A 497 -16.33 -0.97 19.43
C PRO A 497 -17.55 -0.14 19.80
N ALA A 498 -18.34 -0.63 20.77
CA ALA A 498 -19.48 0.10 21.29
C ALA A 498 -19.04 1.41 21.98
N GLY A 499 -19.75 2.51 21.70
CA GLY A 499 -19.52 3.82 22.33
C GLY A 499 -18.59 4.79 21.58
N LEU A 500 -18.05 4.40 20.41
CA LEU A 500 -17.28 5.29 19.54
C LEU A 500 -18.18 5.88 18.44
N PHE A 501 -18.09 7.20 18.26
CA PHE A 501 -18.75 7.92 17.17
C PHE A 501 -17.76 8.16 16.01
N CYS A 502 -18.08 7.62 14.85
CA CYS A 502 -17.33 7.78 13.61
C CYS A 502 -18.19 8.53 12.56
N PRO A 503 -18.09 9.87 12.45
CA PRO A 503 -19.04 10.73 11.71
C PRO A 503 -19.18 10.47 10.20
N ASN A 504 -18.35 9.60 9.63
CA ASN A 504 -18.40 9.26 8.20
C ASN A 504 -18.94 7.86 7.95
N MET A 505 -19.26 7.06 8.98
CA MET A 505 -19.58 5.65 8.80
C MET A 505 -20.79 5.44 7.91
N PHE A 506 -21.95 6.02 8.27
CA PHE A 506 -23.15 5.87 7.46
C PHE A 506 -22.95 6.45 6.07
N ARG A 507 -22.40 7.67 6.00
CA ARG A 507 -22.21 8.41 4.75
C ARG A 507 -21.27 7.69 3.77
N GLY A 508 -20.19 7.13 4.29
CA GLY A 508 -19.19 6.40 3.53
C GLY A 508 -19.70 5.05 3.05
N THR A 509 -20.23 4.24 3.98
CA THR A 509 -20.74 2.89 3.65
C THR A 509 -21.94 2.93 2.71
N VAL A 510 -22.90 3.83 2.91
CA VAL A 510 -24.06 3.96 2.00
C VAL A 510 -23.64 4.37 0.59
N ALA A 511 -22.64 5.25 0.49
CA ALA A 511 -22.09 5.68 -0.80
C ALA A 511 -21.26 4.59 -1.47
N ALA A 512 -20.48 3.81 -0.69
CA ALA A 512 -19.73 2.67 -1.19
C ALA A 512 -20.67 1.56 -1.69
N SER A 513 -21.77 1.29 -0.96
CA SER A 513 -22.82 0.35 -1.36
C SER A 513 -23.47 0.77 -2.68
N LEU A 514 -23.81 2.05 -2.82
CA LEU A 514 -24.36 2.59 -4.06
C LEU A 514 -23.37 2.50 -5.22
N MET A 515 -22.10 2.85 -4.99
CA MET A 515 -21.05 2.76 -6.00
C MET A 515 -20.80 1.31 -6.45
N ALA A 516 -20.85 0.34 -5.55
CA ALA A 516 -20.67 -1.07 -5.87
C ALA A 516 -21.77 -1.61 -6.81
N LEU A 517 -23.00 -1.13 -6.67
CA LEU A 517 -24.09 -1.45 -7.60
C LEU A 517 -23.87 -0.76 -8.95
N ILE A 518 -23.57 0.53 -8.95
CA ILE A 518 -23.43 1.32 -10.19
C ILE A 518 -22.22 0.86 -11.04
N GLU A 519 -21.13 0.40 -10.42
CA GLU A 519 -19.88 -0.03 -11.10
C GLU A 519 -19.94 -1.42 -11.77
N GLN A 520 -21.07 -2.14 -11.73
CA GLN A 520 -21.20 -3.48 -12.32
C GLN A 520 -20.84 -3.53 -13.82
N ARG A 521 -20.08 -4.56 -14.20
CA ARG A 521 -19.33 -4.59 -15.48
C ARG A 521 -20.06 -5.29 -16.62
N ASP A 522 -20.65 -6.44 -16.34
CA ASP A 522 -21.00 -7.40 -17.41
C ASP A 522 -22.49 -7.35 -17.77
N GLU A 523 -23.37 -7.16 -16.80
CA GLU A 523 -24.82 -7.19 -16.96
C GLU A 523 -25.48 -5.85 -16.56
N PRO A 524 -26.61 -5.47 -17.20
CA PRO A 524 -27.42 -4.37 -16.73
C PRO A 524 -27.96 -4.68 -15.33
N LEU A 525 -28.21 -3.63 -14.54
CA LEU A 525 -28.83 -3.79 -13.24
C LEU A 525 -30.23 -4.39 -13.38
N SER A 526 -30.49 -5.46 -12.64
CA SER A 526 -31.81 -6.09 -12.49
C SER A 526 -32.80 -5.17 -11.78
N ASP A 527 -34.09 -5.42 -11.92
CA ASP A 527 -35.16 -4.65 -11.26
C ASP A 527 -34.96 -4.57 -9.75
N PHE A 528 -34.57 -5.69 -9.13
CA PHE A 528 -34.24 -5.76 -7.71
C PHE A 528 -33.05 -4.87 -7.33
N GLN A 529 -31.99 -4.85 -8.16
CA GLN A 529 -30.84 -3.97 -7.89
C GLN A 529 -31.21 -2.50 -8.04
N TRP A 530 -32.11 -2.16 -8.98
CA TRP A 530 -32.66 -0.82 -9.07
C TRP A 530 -33.52 -0.45 -7.86
N GLU A 531 -34.30 -1.37 -7.30
CA GLU A 531 -35.02 -1.17 -6.03
C GLU A 531 -34.03 -0.84 -4.89
N LEU A 532 -32.94 -1.58 -4.76
CA LEU A 532 -31.90 -1.30 -3.77
C LEU A 532 -31.19 0.04 -4.01
N VAL A 533 -30.88 0.38 -5.26
CA VAL A 533 -30.35 1.70 -5.64
C VAL A 533 -31.31 2.81 -5.20
N THR A 534 -32.61 2.58 -5.38
CA THR A 534 -33.67 3.51 -4.95
C THR A 534 -33.57 3.80 -3.46
N LYS A 535 -33.51 2.74 -2.65
CA LYS A 535 -33.38 2.81 -1.19
C LYS A 535 -32.12 3.54 -0.76
N LEU A 536 -30.98 3.25 -1.38
CA LEU A 536 -29.70 3.90 -1.07
C LEU A 536 -29.69 5.39 -1.44
N VAL A 537 -30.18 5.76 -2.63
CA VAL A 537 -30.28 7.16 -3.06
C VAL A 537 -31.21 7.94 -2.13
N HIS A 538 -32.37 7.37 -1.79
CA HIS A 538 -33.32 7.97 -0.86
C HIS A 538 -32.70 8.17 0.53
N SER A 539 -32.03 7.15 1.05
CA SER A 539 -31.31 7.21 2.33
C SER A 539 -30.27 8.33 2.37
N ILE A 540 -29.50 8.53 1.29
CA ILE A 540 -28.54 9.63 1.16
C ILE A 540 -29.25 10.99 1.20
N ARG A 541 -30.38 11.12 0.51
CA ARG A 541 -31.16 12.38 0.45
C ARG A 541 -31.79 12.74 1.80
N LEU A 542 -32.14 11.77 2.63
CA LEU A 542 -32.73 12.01 3.95
C LEU A 542 -31.77 12.61 4.99
N VAL A 543 -30.45 12.40 4.85
CA VAL A 543 -29.45 12.80 5.86
C VAL A 543 -29.55 14.28 6.24
N MET A 544 -29.54 14.63 7.52
CA MET A 544 -29.63 16.02 7.97
C MET A 544 -28.30 16.79 7.86
N GLY A 545 -28.39 18.09 7.61
CA GLY A 545 -27.25 19.03 7.54
C GLY A 545 -26.56 19.12 6.16
N GLY A 546 -25.82 20.21 5.92
CA GLY A 546 -25.04 20.40 4.68
C GLY A 546 -25.83 21.01 3.50
N THR A 547 -26.82 21.86 3.77
CA THR A 547 -27.61 22.58 2.74
C THR A 547 -26.99 23.90 2.27
N GLU A 548 -25.82 24.30 2.77
CA GLU A 548 -25.06 25.36 2.10
C GLU A 548 -24.65 24.82 0.73
N ARG A 549 -25.49 25.12 -0.28
CA ARG A 549 -25.21 24.85 -1.69
C ARG A 549 -23.92 25.59 -2.01
N LEU A 550 -22.78 24.90 -1.90
CA LEU A 550 -21.52 25.40 -2.43
C LEU A 550 -21.79 25.85 -3.87
N PRO A 551 -21.34 27.03 -4.29
CA PRO A 551 -21.65 27.53 -5.63
C PRO A 551 -21.15 26.57 -6.72
N THR A 552 -20.09 25.82 -6.46
CA THR A 552 -19.51 24.82 -7.36
C THR A 552 -19.37 23.45 -6.68
N MET A 553 -19.32 22.38 -7.48
CA MET A 553 -19.02 21.03 -7.00
C MET A 553 -17.54 20.95 -6.62
N PRO A 554 -17.18 20.72 -5.35
CA PRO A 554 -15.78 20.63 -4.96
C PRO A 554 -15.17 19.36 -5.57
N VAL A 555 -14.16 19.55 -6.41
CA VAL A 555 -13.33 18.46 -6.93
C VAL A 555 -12.16 18.30 -5.98
N ASP A 556 -12.15 17.18 -5.27
CA ASP A 556 -10.96 16.72 -4.56
C ASP A 556 -10.53 15.42 -5.24
N PRO A 557 -9.45 15.44 -6.04
CA PRO A 557 -9.03 14.26 -6.77
C PRO A 557 -8.39 13.18 -5.87
N GLU A 558 -8.32 13.41 -4.55
CA GLU A 558 -7.99 12.42 -3.51
C GLU A 558 -9.25 11.83 -2.85
N ALA A 559 -10.41 12.46 -3.02
CA ALA A 559 -11.64 11.98 -2.43
C ALA A 559 -12.13 10.72 -3.16
N ALA A 560 -12.61 9.74 -2.40
CA ALA A 560 -13.32 8.62 -2.97
C ALA A 560 -14.53 9.09 -3.79
N ILE A 561 -14.78 8.47 -4.94
CA ILE A 561 -15.89 8.81 -5.83
C ILE A 561 -17.25 8.75 -5.11
N GLY A 562 -17.42 7.81 -4.17
CA GLY A 562 -18.62 7.73 -3.33
C GLY A 562 -18.91 9.04 -2.58
N LYS A 563 -17.88 9.75 -2.12
CA LYS A 563 -18.03 11.04 -1.45
C LYS A 563 -18.52 12.15 -2.38
N LEU A 564 -18.05 12.15 -3.63
CA LEU A 564 -18.54 13.07 -4.65
C LEU A 564 -19.98 12.74 -5.05
N LEU A 565 -20.30 11.45 -5.24
CA LEU A 565 -21.66 11.01 -5.51
C LEU A 565 -22.63 11.39 -4.38
N PHE A 566 -22.24 11.17 -3.12
CA PHE A 566 -23.03 11.55 -1.95
C PHE A 566 -23.34 13.05 -1.97
N ARG A 567 -22.33 13.89 -2.22
CA ARG A 567 -22.50 15.35 -2.32
C ARG A 567 -23.41 15.75 -3.49
N LEU A 568 -23.28 15.10 -4.64
CA LEU A 568 -24.12 15.36 -5.82
C LEU A 568 -25.59 15.03 -5.54
N LEU A 569 -25.87 13.87 -4.93
CA LEU A 569 -27.24 13.45 -4.59
C LEU A 569 -27.88 14.37 -3.52
N ARG A 570 -27.07 14.90 -2.59
CA ARG A 570 -27.51 15.88 -1.59
C ARG A 570 -27.84 17.26 -2.19
N ARG A 571 -27.30 17.59 -3.36
CA ARG A 571 -27.58 18.86 -4.07
C ARG A 571 -28.84 18.79 -4.95
N THR A 572 -29.27 17.59 -5.31
CA THR A 572 -30.30 17.35 -6.33
C THR A 572 -31.63 17.04 -5.67
N GLU A 573 -32.51 18.04 -5.61
CA GLU A 573 -33.92 17.90 -5.23
C GLU A 573 -34.78 17.66 -6.50
N ASP A 574 -35.47 18.69 -7.01
CA ASP A 574 -36.40 18.57 -8.16
C ASP A 574 -35.75 18.76 -9.54
N LYS A 575 -34.56 19.36 -9.60
CA LYS A 575 -33.76 19.54 -10.82
C LYS A 575 -32.31 19.20 -10.51
N TYR A 576 -31.71 18.38 -11.37
CA TYR A 576 -30.32 18.00 -11.21
C TYR A 576 -29.36 19.10 -11.71
N ASP A 577 -28.19 19.16 -11.09
CA ASP A 577 -27.10 20.08 -11.46
C ASP A 577 -26.23 19.38 -12.53
N GLY A 578 -26.47 19.71 -13.81
CA GLY A 578 -25.81 19.07 -14.95
C GLY A 578 -24.29 19.32 -14.98
N GLU A 579 -23.84 20.50 -14.54
CA GLU A 579 -22.42 20.84 -14.46
C GLU A 579 -21.74 20.02 -13.36
N ALA A 580 -22.35 19.94 -12.17
CA ALA A 580 -21.83 19.10 -11.09
C ALA A 580 -21.81 17.60 -11.47
N LEU A 581 -22.83 17.13 -12.18
CA LEU A 581 -22.89 15.76 -12.69
C LEU A 581 -21.76 15.48 -13.68
N LEU A 582 -21.51 16.38 -14.63
CA LEU A 582 -20.40 16.26 -15.59
C LEU A 582 -19.05 16.19 -14.88
N VAL A 583 -18.84 17.01 -13.85
CA VAL A 583 -17.63 16.98 -13.01
C VAL A 583 -17.44 15.61 -12.36
N VAL A 584 -18.48 15.04 -11.76
CA VAL A 584 -18.40 13.70 -11.15
C VAL A 584 -18.12 12.60 -12.19
N LEU A 585 -18.71 12.70 -13.39
CA LEU A 585 -18.44 11.77 -14.49
C LEU A 585 -16.98 11.82 -14.97
N LYS A 586 -16.38 13.02 -15.03
CA LYS A 586 -14.95 13.20 -15.35
C LYS A 586 -14.06 12.57 -14.28
N GLU A 587 -14.37 12.77 -13.00
CA GLU A 587 -13.63 12.15 -11.89
C GLU A 587 -13.77 10.63 -11.87
N LEU A 588 -14.97 10.11 -12.19
CA LEU A 588 -15.22 8.68 -12.31
C LEU A 588 -14.33 8.06 -13.39
N LEU A 589 -14.19 8.71 -14.55
CA LEU A 589 -13.29 8.27 -15.61
C LEU A 589 -11.83 8.30 -15.15
N ALA A 590 -11.37 9.41 -14.56
CA ALA A 590 -10.01 9.57 -14.07
C ALA A 590 -9.64 8.49 -13.03
N THR A 591 -10.55 8.22 -12.09
CA THR A 591 -10.39 7.19 -11.07
C THR A 591 -10.32 5.79 -11.69
N ARG A 592 -11.15 5.52 -12.71
CA ARG A 592 -11.15 4.25 -13.42
C ARG A 592 -9.84 4.01 -14.18
N VAL A 593 -9.31 5.04 -14.87
CA VAL A 593 -8.00 4.98 -15.52
C VAL A 593 -6.91 4.70 -14.49
N HIS A 594 -6.92 5.40 -13.34
CA HIS A 594 -5.95 5.18 -12.28
C HIS A 594 -6.00 3.76 -11.71
N LYS A 595 -7.20 3.24 -11.40
CA LYS A 595 -7.40 1.84 -10.98
C LYS A 595 -6.89 0.86 -12.05
N PHE A 596 -7.10 1.16 -13.33
CA PHE A 596 -6.66 0.31 -14.44
C PHE A 596 -5.13 0.26 -14.57
N ILE A 597 -4.45 1.40 -14.40
CA ILE A 597 -2.99 1.47 -14.34
C ILE A 597 -2.45 0.68 -13.13
N ARG A 598 -3.02 0.90 -11.94
CA ARG A 598 -2.52 0.30 -10.69
C ARG A 598 -2.69 -1.22 -10.64
N TYR A 599 -3.85 -1.74 -11.06
CA TYR A 599 -4.19 -3.15 -10.88
C TYR A 599 -4.07 -3.99 -12.16
N ASN A 600 -3.96 -3.37 -13.34
CA ASN A 600 -3.94 -4.06 -14.64
C ASN A 600 -3.00 -3.37 -15.64
N GLU A 601 -1.80 -2.99 -15.18
CA GLU A 601 -0.84 -2.20 -15.95
C GLU A 601 -0.56 -2.78 -17.34
N ALA A 602 -0.34 -4.10 -17.46
CA ALA A 602 -0.06 -4.75 -18.75
C ALA A 602 -1.21 -4.56 -19.77
N ARG A 603 -2.47 -4.68 -19.33
CA ARG A 603 -3.65 -4.46 -20.20
C ARG A 603 -3.81 -3.00 -20.56
N TYR A 604 -3.49 -2.09 -19.63
CA TYR A 604 -3.46 -0.65 -19.89
C TYR A 604 -2.40 -0.29 -20.95
N LEU A 605 -1.17 -0.78 -20.81
CA LEU A 605 -0.10 -0.53 -21.78
C LEU A 605 -0.44 -1.08 -23.17
N ALA A 606 -1.07 -2.25 -23.25
CA ALA A 606 -1.57 -2.82 -24.51
C ALA A 606 -2.72 -2.02 -25.13
N LEU A 607 -3.64 -1.52 -24.30
CA LEU A 607 -4.71 -0.63 -24.74
C LEU A 607 -4.14 0.67 -25.34
N VAL A 608 -3.20 1.31 -24.64
CA VAL A 608 -2.57 2.55 -25.11
C VAL A 608 -1.79 2.32 -26.39
N GLU A 609 -0.99 1.26 -26.48
CA GLU A 609 -0.27 0.92 -27.72
C GLU A 609 -1.22 0.76 -28.92
N SER A 610 -2.32 0.03 -28.73
CA SER A 610 -3.32 -0.20 -29.78
C SER A 610 -4.06 1.09 -30.16
N MET A 611 -4.39 1.91 -29.16
CA MET A 611 -5.03 3.22 -29.31
C MET A 611 -4.16 4.16 -30.14
N VAL A 612 -2.88 4.27 -29.82
CA VAL A 612 -1.96 5.15 -30.53
C VAL A 612 -1.51 4.53 -31.86
N GLY A 613 -1.75 3.24 -32.07
CA GLY A 613 -1.53 2.57 -33.34
C GLY A 613 -0.06 2.27 -33.64
N TYR A 614 0.74 2.03 -32.60
CA TYR A 614 2.13 1.64 -32.74
C TYR A 614 2.25 0.24 -33.36
N THR A 615 3.08 0.10 -34.40
CA THR A 615 3.18 -1.12 -35.24
C THR A 615 4.61 -1.56 -35.52
N HIS A 616 5.62 -0.88 -34.94
CA HIS A 616 7.02 -1.22 -35.18
C HIS A 616 7.43 -2.48 -34.41
N GLU A 617 8.22 -3.35 -35.05
CA GLU A 617 8.73 -4.57 -34.44
C GLU A 617 9.73 -4.26 -33.32
N SER A 618 9.61 -4.97 -32.20
CA SER A 618 10.52 -4.87 -31.04
C SER A 618 11.80 -5.69 -31.24
N VAL A 619 12.33 -5.72 -32.46
CA VAL A 619 13.54 -6.45 -32.82
C VAL A 619 14.33 -5.57 -33.80
N VAL A 620 15.60 -5.31 -33.48
CA VAL A 620 16.50 -4.55 -34.36
C VAL A 620 17.70 -5.42 -34.70
N GLU A 621 17.95 -5.59 -36.00
CA GLU A 621 19.06 -6.40 -36.50
C GLU A 621 20.41 -5.73 -36.18
N ASP A 622 20.55 -4.42 -36.46
CA ASP A 622 21.69 -3.59 -36.10
C ASP A 622 21.31 -2.61 -34.99
N ALA A 623 21.97 -2.69 -33.84
CA ALA A 623 21.63 -1.81 -32.72
C ALA A 623 21.78 -0.30 -33.02
N PHE A 624 22.52 0.08 -34.06
CA PHE A 624 22.69 1.48 -34.48
C PHE A 624 21.65 1.95 -35.50
N ASP A 625 20.78 1.06 -35.98
CA ASP A 625 19.66 1.47 -36.82
C ASP A 625 18.69 2.37 -36.02
N PRO A 626 18.13 3.41 -36.67
CA PRO A 626 17.20 4.31 -36.02
C PRO A 626 15.91 3.57 -35.66
N HIS A 627 15.60 3.53 -34.36
CA HIS A 627 14.34 2.96 -33.87
C HIS A 627 13.31 4.06 -33.57
N ALA A 628 12.03 3.79 -33.83
CA ALA A 628 10.95 4.78 -33.73
C ALA A 628 10.80 5.38 -32.31
N LEU A 629 11.07 4.60 -31.26
CA LEU A 629 11.04 5.03 -29.86
C LEU A 629 12.25 5.86 -29.42
N ASP A 630 13.30 5.89 -30.26
CA ASP A 630 14.60 6.49 -29.97
C ASP A 630 14.81 7.83 -30.71
N GLN A 631 14.30 7.94 -31.93
CA GLN A 631 14.38 9.17 -32.74
C GLN A 631 13.08 9.98 -32.78
N ASP A 632 12.06 9.59 -32.02
CA ASP A 632 10.74 10.24 -31.99
C ASP A 632 10.08 10.38 -33.37
N VAL A 633 10.40 9.46 -34.29
CA VAL A 633 9.94 9.46 -35.70
C VAL A 633 8.49 8.98 -35.82
N TRP A 634 7.95 8.34 -34.78
CA TRP A 634 6.55 7.92 -34.73
C TRP A 634 5.60 9.13 -34.53
N LYS A 635 4.56 9.17 -35.36
CA LYS A 635 3.52 10.21 -35.29
C LYS A 635 2.26 9.66 -34.62
N PHE A 636 1.77 10.40 -33.64
CA PHE A 636 0.49 10.14 -33.01
C PHE A 636 -0.65 10.50 -33.98
N ASP A 637 -1.65 9.61 -34.14
CA ASP A 637 -2.86 9.85 -34.93
C ASP A 637 -4.07 10.01 -33.98
N PRO A 638 -4.49 11.26 -33.68
CA PRO A 638 -5.61 11.55 -32.78
C PRO A 638 -6.94 10.98 -33.29
N ASN A 639 -7.19 11.00 -34.60
CA ASN A 639 -8.45 10.55 -35.19
C ASN A 639 -8.60 9.04 -35.05
N ARG A 640 -7.51 8.30 -35.27
CA ARG A 640 -7.48 6.86 -35.02
C ARG A 640 -7.69 6.54 -33.54
N ALA A 641 -7.00 7.26 -32.65
CA ALA A 641 -7.13 7.06 -31.21
C ALA A 641 -8.58 7.25 -30.73
N GLN A 642 -9.24 8.34 -31.13
CA GLN A 642 -10.64 8.61 -30.77
C GLN A 642 -11.58 7.49 -31.23
N ARG A 643 -11.48 7.07 -32.50
CA ARG A 643 -12.35 6.00 -33.05
C ARG A 643 -12.11 4.65 -32.38
N PHE A 644 -10.86 4.34 -32.08
CA PHE A 644 -10.49 3.06 -31.47
C PHE A 644 -11.03 2.95 -30.04
N VAL A 645 -10.79 3.96 -29.21
CA VAL A 645 -11.06 3.83 -27.76
C VAL A 645 -12.55 3.66 -27.46
N VAL A 646 -13.43 4.31 -28.23
CA VAL A 646 -14.89 4.17 -28.07
C VAL A 646 -15.37 2.72 -28.30
N GLN A 647 -14.64 1.93 -29.08
CA GLN A 647 -14.99 0.54 -29.35
C GLN A 647 -14.46 -0.44 -28.29
N THR A 648 -13.66 0.04 -27.34
CA THR A 648 -12.95 -0.81 -26.39
C THR A 648 -13.86 -1.31 -25.27
N PRO A 649 -13.58 -2.51 -24.70
CA PRO A 649 -14.28 -2.97 -23.50
C PRO A 649 -14.13 -2.02 -22.31
N PHE A 650 -12.99 -1.31 -22.22
CA PHE A 650 -12.75 -0.31 -21.18
C PHE A 650 -13.80 0.81 -21.24
N PHE A 651 -14.01 1.40 -22.42
CA PHE A 651 -14.99 2.47 -22.60
C PHE A 651 -16.42 2.00 -22.40
N ARG A 652 -16.82 0.85 -22.99
CA ARG A 652 -18.17 0.30 -22.81
C ARG A 652 -18.53 0.10 -21.34
N ALA A 653 -17.57 -0.36 -20.54
CA ALA A 653 -17.78 -0.56 -19.11
C ALA A 653 -17.79 0.77 -18.32
N PHE A 654 -17.11 1.81 -18.80
CA PHE A 654 -17.24 3.17 -18.26
C PHE A 654 -18.60 3.77 -18.62
N GLU A 655 -19.01 3.71 -19.89
CA GLU A 655 -20.28 4.24 -20.40
C GLU A 655 -21.48 3.64 -19.65
N ARG A 656 -21.48 2.32 -19.40
CA ARG A 656 -22.52 1.67 -18.58
C ARG A 656 -22.58 2.25 -17.16
N CYS A 657 -21.43 2.34 -16.49
CA CYS A 657 -21.33 2.90 -15.15
C CYS A 657 -21.79 4.37 -15.11
N ALA A 658 -21.41 5.15 -16.12
CA ALA A 658 -21.80 6.54 -16.26
C ALA A 658 -23.31 6.68 -16.47
N ASN A 659 -23.91 5.88 -17.36
CA ASN A 659 -25.35 5.89 -17.59
C ASN A 659 -26.14 5.47 -16.34
N ASN A 660 -25.66 4.47 -15.59
CA ASN A 660 -26.26 4.11 -14.30
C ASN A 660 -26.22 5.28 -13.31
N LEU A 661 -25.08 5.97 -13.20
CA LEU A 661 -24.93 7.15 -12.34
C LEU A 661 -25.84 8.30 -12.78
N VAL A 662 -25.89 8.60 -14.08
CA VAL A 662 -26.77 9.62 -14.65
C VAL A 662 -28.22 9.31 -14.31
N ARG A 663 -28.66 8.06 -14.47
CA ARG A 663 -30.02 7.63 -14.08
C ARG A 663 -30.26 7.92 -12.60
N CYS A 664 -29.37 7.49 -11.70
CA CYS A 664 -29.49 7.72 -10.25
C CYS A 664 -29.70 9.21 -9.89
N VAL A 665 -29.06 10.12 -10.62
CA VAL A 665 -29.11 11.56 -10.31
C VAL A 665 -30.32 12.24 -10.97
N THR A 666 -30.71 11.81 -12.16
CA THR A 666 -31.69 12.50 -13.01
C THR A 666 -33.13 11.99 -12.83
N VAL A 667 -33.29 10.72 -12.44
CA VAL A 667 -34.60 10.09 -12.24
C VAL A 667 -35.00 10.14 -10.77
N SER A 668 -36.30 10.37 -10.53
CA SER A 668 -36.88 10.31 -9.19
C SER A 668 -36.83 8.87 -8.65
N PRO A 669 -36.49 8.68 -7.36
CA PRO A 669 -36.36 7.36 -6.73
C PRO A 669 -37.56 6.44 -7.01
N ASN A 670 -38.78 6.95 -6.86
CA ASN A 670 -40.00 6.15 -6.97
C ASN A 670 -40.31 5.69 -8.41
N LYS A 671 -39.44 5.95 -9.39
CA LYS A 671 -39.70 5.74 -10.82
C LYS A 671 -38.51 5.18 -11.60
N TYR A 672 -37.49 4.59 -10.96
CA TYR A 672 -36.34 4.03 -11.70
C TYR A 672 -36.71 2.89 -12.66
N GLY A 673 -37.91 2.30 -12.61
CA GLY A 673 -38.41 1.29 -13.56
C GLY A 673 -39.36 1.81 -14.66
N ASP A 674 -39.60 3.13 -14.73
CA ASP A 674 -40.51 3.73 -15.71
C ASP A 674 -39.76 4.13 -16.99
N ASP A 675 -39.87 3.31 -18.04
CA ASP A 675 -39.25 3.54 -19.35
C ASP A 675 -39.76 4.80 -20.07
N THR A 676 -40.80 5.45 -19.55
CA THR A 676 -41.34 6.70 -20.13
C THR A 676 -40.55 7.95 -19.70
N GLN A 677 -39.60 7.83 -18.77
CA GLN A 677 -38.77 8.96 -18.34
C GLN A 677 -37.62 9.25 -19.28
N VAL A 678 -37.44 10.53 -19.59
CA VAL A 678 -36.34 11.02 -20.42
C VAL A 678 -35.08 11.13 -19.56
N VAL A 679 -34.20 10.14 -19.66
CA VAL A 679 -32.86 10.14 -19.05
C VAL A 679 -31.87 10.70 -20.07
N PRO A 680 -31.08 11.74 -19.72
CA PRO A 680 -30.04 12.23 -20.61
C PRO A 680 -29.00 11.14 -20.87
N THR A 681 -28.54 11.02 -22.09
CA THR A 681 -27.42 10.11 -22.41
C THR A 681 -26.09 10.73 -21.99
N LEU A 682 -25.06 9.89 -21.77
CA LEU A 682 -23.69 10.37 -21.55
C LEU A 682 -23.24 11.35 -22.66
N GLN A 683 -23.65 11.10 -23.91
CA GLN A 683 -23.28 11.93 -25.05
C GLN A 683 -23.98 13.31 -25.05
N GLU A 684 -25.19 13.40 -24.49
CA GLU A 684 -25.90 14.68 -24.32
C GLU A 684 -25.28 15.51 -23.19
N LEU A 685 -24.86 14.87 -22.09
CA LEU A 685 -24.20 15.55 -20.96
C LEU A 685 -22.73 15.86 -21.22
N TRP A 686 -22.05 15.02 -22.01
CA TRP A 686 -20.63 15.15 -22.35
C TRP A 686 -20.38 14.91 -23.86
N PRO A 687 -20.73 15.88 -24.73
CA PRO A 687 -20.61 15.72 -26.18
C PRO A 687 -19.20 15.39 -26.67
N ASN A 688 -18.18 15.91 -25.99
CA ASN A 688 -16.76 15.71 -26.37
C ASN A 688 -16.12 14.50 -25.66
N CYS A 689 -16.90 13.60 -25.07
CA CYS A 689 -16.38 12.46 -24.30
C CYS A 689 -15.40 11.60 -25.12
N SER A 690 -15.71 11.33 -26.40
CA SER A 690 -14.84 10.56 -27.28
C SER A 690 -13.49 11.22 -27.58
N GLU A 691 -13.44 12.56 -27.56
CA GLU A 691 -12.21 13.33 -27.76
C GLU A 691 -11.37 13.40 -26.47
N GLU A 692 -12.03 13.63 -25.32
CA GLU A 692 -11.35 13.75 -24.03
C GLU A 692 -10.86 12.39 -23.50
N LEU A 693 -11.51 11.28 -23.86
CA LEU A 693 -11.18 9.95 -23.34
C LEU A 693 -9.71 9.52 -23.58
N PRO A 694 -9.12 9.66 -24.79
CA PRO A 694 -7.68 9.48 -24.98
C PRO A 694 -6.82 10.41 -24.10
N LYS A 695 -7.27 11.65 -23.85
CA LYS A 695 -6.55 12.61 -22.99
C LYS A 695 -6.46 12.07 -21.56
N PHE A 696 -7.57 11.56 -21.01
CA PHE A 696 -7.59 10.92 -19.68
C PHE A 696 -6.71 9.66 -19.61
N LEU A 697 -6.63 8.86 -20.69
CA LEU A 697 -5.75 7.69 -20.74
C LEU A 697 -4.25 8.06 -20.76
N LEU A 698 -3.88 9.18 -21.37
CA LEU A 698 -2.49 9.65 -21.48
C LEU A 698 -2.03 10.50 -20.29
N LEU A 699 -2.94 11.28 -19.70
CA LEU A 699 -2.68 12.06 -18.48
C LEU A 699 -2.72 11.15 -17.26
N GLN A 700 -1.69 10.32 -17.07
CA GLN A 700 -1.64 9.31 -16.00
C GLN A 700 -1.63 9.93 -14.59
N LYS A 701 -0.84 11.00 -14.43
CA LYS A 701 -0.59 11.62 -13.11
C LYS A 701 -1.69 12.61 -12.75
N ARG A 702 -2.07 12.58 -11.47
CA ARG A 702 -3.04 13.52 -10.88
C ARG A 702 -2.57 14.97 -11.01
N SER A 703 -1.29 15.26 -10.76
CA SER A 703 -0.70 16.60 -10.93
C SER A 703 -0.68 17.09 -12.38
N ALA A 704 -0.85 16.20 -13.36
CA ALA A 704 -1.01 16.61 -14.76
C ALA A 704 -2.45 17.05 -15.06
N ARG A 705 -3.44 16.57 -14.29
CA ARG A 705 -4.86 16.88 -14.46
C ARG A 705 -5.34 18.02 -13.56
N TYR A 706 -4.71 18.23 -12.40
CA TYR A 706 -5.13 19.25 -11.44
C TYR A 706 -3.96 20.06 -10.89
N ARG A 707 -4.23 21.34 -10.59
CA ARG A 707 -3.34 22.24 -9.87
C ARG A 707 -3.89 22.55 -8.48
N ILE A 708 -2.99 22.78 -7.53
CA ILE A 708 -3.33 23.24 -6.19
C ILE A 708 -3.46 24.76 -6.23
N VAL A 709 -4.63 25.27 -5.81
CA VAL A 709 -4.86 26.70 -5.56
C VAL A 709 -4.97 26.90 -4.05
N ARG A 710 -4.10 27.76 -3.52
CA ARG A 710 -4.11 28.13 -2.10
C ARG A 710 -4.81 29.47 -1.98
N ASP A 711 -5.99 29.50 -1.36
CA ASP A 711 -6.65 30.76 -1.02
C ASP A 711 -5.88 31.46 0.11
N SER A 712 -5.49 32.71 -0.11
CA SER A 712 -4.75 33.51 0.88
C SER A 712 -5.61 33.95 2.07
N ALA A 713 -6.93 33.72 2.02
CA ALA A 713 -7.89 34.23 3.00
C ALA A 713 -8.56 33.14 3.88
N SER A 714 -8.26 31.86 3.69
CA SER A 714 -8.87 30.76 4.48
C SER A 714 -7.81 29.83 5.05
N ASP A 715 -7.90 29.53 6.34
CA ASP A 715 -7.05 28.59 7.10
C ASP A 715 -6.74 27.29 6.35
N GLY A 716 -5.65 27.26 5.59
CA GLY A 716 -5.02 26.04 5.06
C GLY A 716 -5.85 25.16 4.13
N LYS A 717 -7.03 25.59 3.63
CA LYS A 717 -7.85 24.77 2.72
C LYS A 717 -7.21 24.71 1.33
N ILE A 718 -6.83 23.50 0.93
CA ILE A 718 -6.32 23.19 -0.41
C ILE A 718 -7.50 23.10 -1.36
N ASN A 719 -7.59 24.01 -2.34
CA ASN A 719 -8.54 23.91 -3.44
C ASN A 719 -7.84 23.29 -4.66
N TRP A 720 -8.56 22.46 -5.41
CA TRP A 720 -8.06 21.87 -6.64
C TRP A 720 -8.81 22.44 -7.84
N GLU A 721 -8.07 22.80 -8.87
CA GLU A 721 -8.62 23.22 -10.16
C GLU A 721 -8.09 22.30 -11.26
N LEU A 722 -8.91 22.08 -12.29
CA LEU A 722 -8.47 21.39 -13.51
C LEU A 722 -7.31 22.17 -14.14
N ASN A 723 -6.33 21.44 -14.64
CA ASN A 723 -5.19 22.01 -15.34
C ASN A 723 -5.57 22.30 -16.80
N ASP A 724 -5.06 23.41 -17.34
CA ASP A 724 -5.34 23.88 -18.70
C ASP A 724 -4.87 22.87 -19.78
N THR A 725 -4.05 21.88 -19.41
CA THR A 725 -3.60 20.80 -20.32
C THR A 725 -4.74 19.94 -20.88
N LEU A 726 -5.88 19.85 -20.18
CA LEU A 726 -7.07 19.15 -20.71
C LEU A 726 -7.75 19.92 -21.84
N ASP A 727 -7.58 21.24 -21.87
CA ASP A 727 -8.13 22.13 -22.91
C ASP A 727 -7.29 22.09 -24.20
N GLU A 728 -6.05 21.59 -24.13
CA GLU A 728 -5.24 21.35 -25.32
C GLU A 728 -5.87 20.28 -26.23
N SER A 729 -5.76 20.48 -27.55
CA SER A 729 -6.17 19.47 -28.54
C SER A 729 -5.31 18.21 -28.44
N LEU A 730 -5.90 17.06 -28.75
CA LEU A 730 -5.21 15.76 -28.69
C LEU A 730 -4.02 15.65 -29.66
N ASP A 731 -3.96 16.51 -30.68
CA ASP A 731 -2.83 16.63 -31.63
C ASP A 731 -1.65 17.46 -31.08
N SER A 732 -1.73 17.97 -29.85
CA SER A 732 -0.66 18.77 -29.25
C SER A 732 0.62 17.95 -29.03
N THR A 733 1.75 18.64 -29.02
CA THR A 733 3.07 18.05 -28.72
C THR A 733 3.10 17.41 -27.34
N THR A 734 2.29 17.92 -26.40
CA THR A 734 2.13 17.38 -25.04
C THR A 734 1.60 15.95 -25.07
N TYR A 735 0.50 15.69 -25.78
CA TYR A 735 -0.09 14.34 -25.85
C TYR A 735 0.77 13.38 -26.66
N GLN A 736 1.46 13.85 -27.70
CA GLN A 736 2.45 13.03 -28.41
C GLN A 736 3.59 12.60 -27.50
N ALA A 737 4.13 13.50 -26.68
CA ALA A 737 5.18 13.19 -25.71
C ALA A 737 4.70 12.20 -24.64
N LEU A 738 3.48 12.38 -24.12
CA LEU A 738 2.88 11.46 -23.15
C LEU A 738 2.69 10.06 -23.76
N ALA A 739 2.16 9.95 -24.98
CA ALA A 739 2.03 8.68 -25.69
C ALA A 739 3.39 7.99 -25.86
N MET A 740 4.42 8.73 -26.25
CA MET A 740 5.79 8.21 -26.38
C MET A 740 6.32 7.70 -25.03
N GLN A 741 6.06 8.42 -23.94
CA GLN A 741 6.47 8.00 -22.60
C GLN A 741 5.83 6.66 -22.21
N VAL A 742 4.53 6.46 -22.50
CA VAL A 742 3.86 5.18 -22.23
C VAL A 742 4.43 4.04 -23.08
N LEU A 743 4.70 4.30 -24.37
CA LEU A 743 5.31 3.31 -25.27
C LEU A 743 6.72 2.92 -24.81
N ARG A 744 7.56 3.90 -24.43
CA ARG A 744 8.89 3.64 -23.88
C ARG A 744 8.83 2.81 -22.60
N LYS A 745 7.84 3.06 -21.74
CA LYS A 745 7.61 2.25 -20.52
C LYS A 745 7.23 0.81 -20.87
N LYS A 746 6.35 0.60 -21.86
CA LYS A 746 5.96 -0.75 -22.32
C LYS A 746 7.16 -1.52 -22.89
N TYR A 747 8.04 -0.84 -23.60
CA TYR A 747 9.22 -1.43 -24.27
C TYR A 747 10.53 -1.18 -23.53
N ASP A 748 10.49 -0.95 -22.21
CA ASP A 748 11.69 -0.58 -21.45
C ASP A 748 12.75 -1.68 -21.49
N GLU A 749 12.35 -2.95 -21.39
CA GLU A 749 13.28 -4.08 -21.50
C GLU A 749 14.02 -4.10 -22.86
N PHE A 750 13.26 -3.93 -23.95
CA PHE A 750 13.83 -3.84 -25.29
C PHE A 750 14.75 -2.61 -25.44
N LEU A 751 14.36 -1.46 -24.91
CA LEU A 751 15.19 -0.25 -24.96
C LEU A 751 16.47 -0.39 -24.13
N ARG A 752 16.41 -1.08 -23.00
CA ARG A 752 17.59 -1.40 -22.18
C ARG A 752 18.51 -2.35 -22.94
N GLU A 753 17.98 -3.41 -23.55
CA GLU A 753 18.76 -4.31 -24.41
C GLU A 753 19.43 -3.54 -25.56
N LEU A 754 18.69 -2.66 -26.23
CA LEU A 754 19.21 -1.84 -27.32
C LEU A 754 20.34 -0.89 -26.85
N ARG A 755 20.18 -0.26 -25.68
CA ARG A 755 21.23 0.59 -25.06
C ARG A 755 22.47 -0.22 -24.69
N GLU A 756 22.30 -1.41 -24.11
CA GLU A 756 23.42 -2.30 -23.78
C GLU A 756 24.19 -2.75 -25.02
N ARG A 757 23.46 -3.10 -26.09
CA ARG A 757 24.06 -3.44 -27.39
C ARG A 757 24.87 -2.28 -27.97
N ARG A 758 24.33 -1.05 -27.92
CA ARG A 758 25.02 0.17 -28.38
C ARG A 758 26.26 0.51 -27.54
N ALA A 759 26.18 0.33 -26.23
CA ALA A 759 27.31 0.56 -25.33
C ALA A 759 28.49 -0.38 -25.62
N ASN A 760 28.22 -1.58 -26.16
CA ASN A 760 29.23 -2.54 -26.57
C ASN A 760 29.46 -2.54 -28.09
N GLU A 761 29.87 -1.38 -28.62
CA GLU A 761 30.12 -1.19 -30.05
C GLU A 761 31.01 -2.31 -30.65
N ALA A 762 32.04 -2.73 -29.92
CA ALA A 762 32.93 -3.81 -30.36
C ALA A 762 32.23 -5.18 -30.48
N ALA A 763 31.23 -5.47 -29.64
CA ALA A 763 30.42 -6.68 -29.77
C ALA A 763 29.41 -6.56 -30.93
N GLU A 764 28.79 -5.39 -31.09
CA GLU A 764 27.80 -5.15 -32.14
C GLU A 764 28.45 -5.14 -33.54
N GLN A 765 29.63 -4.52 -33.70
CA GLN A 765 30.39 -4.60 -34.95
C GLN A 765 30.77 -6.04 -35.30
N ARG A 766 31.10 -6.89 -34.32
CA ARG A 766 31.37 -8.32 -34.55
C ARG A 766 30.11 -9.07 -34.95
N TRP A 767 28.97 -8.74 -34.34
CA TRP A 767 27.68 -9.30 -34.70
C TRP A 767 27.24 -8.89 -36.11
N SER A 768 27.35 -7.61 -36.47
CA SER A 768 27.08 -7.07 -37.80
C SER A 768 27.97 -7.74 -38.87
N ARG A 769 29.27 -7.94 -38.59
CA ARG A 769 30.16 -8.71 -39.47
C ARG A 769 29.71 -10.16 -39.66
N ALA A 770 29.24 -10.81 -38.58
CA ALA A 770 28.72 -12.17 -38.66
C ALA A 770 27.43 -12.25 -39.49
N LEU A 771 26.51 -11.30 -39.33
CA LEU A 771 25.31 -11.17 -40.17
C LEU A 771 25.66 -10.90 -41.63
N LYS A 772 26.60 -10.00 -41.92
CA LYS A 772 27.10 -9.73 -43.28
C LYS A 772 27.69 -10.97 -43.93
N THR A 773 28.47 -11.74 -43.16
CA THR A 773 29.05 -13.01 -43.62
C THR A 773 27.95 -14.03 -43.92
N ALA A 774 26.96 -14.18 -43.04
CA ALA A 774 25.83 -15.09 -43.27
C ALA A 774 25.02 -14.71 -44.54
N ARG A 775 24.83 -13.40 -44.76
CA ARG A 775 24.10 -12.80 -45.89
C ARG A 775 24.90 -12.65 -47.18
N ALA A 776 26.16 -13.08 -47.22
CA ALA A 776 26.98 -12.99 -48.42
C ALA A 776 26.23 -13.53 -49.66
N SER A 777 26.22 -12.75 -50.73
CA SER A 777 25.42 -12.99 -51.93
C SER A 777 25.91 -14.15 -52.79
N SER A 778 27.14 -14.61 -52.54
CA SER A 778 27.72 -15.76 -53.23
C SER A 778 28.55 -16.62 -52.29
N MET A 779 28.75 -17.88 -52.69
CA MET A 779 29.62 -18.79 -51.96
C MET A 779 31.08 -18.32 -51.97
N GLY A 780 31.55 -17.65 -53.04
CA GLY A 780 32.89 -17.08 -53.10
C GLY A 780 33.11 -15.95 -52.09
N GLU A 781 32.14 -15.05 -51.96
CA GLU A 781 32.17 -13.97 -50.97
C GLU A 781 32.12 -14.51 -49.54
N PHE A 782 31.28 -15.52 -49.30
CA PHE A 782 31.20 -16.21 -48.00
C PHE A 782 32.54 -16.81 -47.60
N LEU A 783 33.20 -17.52 -48.53
CA LEU A 783 34.49 -18.15 -48.27
C LEU A 783 35.60 -17.12 -48.02
N ALA A 784 35.64 -16.04 -48.80
CA ALA A 784 36.58 -14.95 -48.58
C ALA A 784 36.45 -14.36 -47.17
N GLN A 785 35.23 -14.12 -46.70
CA GLN A 785 34.98 -13.61 -45.35
C GLN A 785 35.24 -14.68 -44.26
N LEU A 786 34.97 -15.95 -44.55
CA LEU A 786 35.23 -17.06 -43.62
C LEU A 786 36.72 -17.25 -43.32
N THR A 787 37.62 -16.91 -44.25
CA THR A 787 39.09 -16.98 -44.00
C THR A 787 39.56 -16.08 -42.85
N LEU A 788 38.79 -15.06 -42.49
CA LEU A 788 39.06 -14.17 -41.35
C LEU A 788 38.70 -14.83 -40.00
N VAL A 789 38.00 -15.97 -40.03
CA VAL A 789 37.62 -16.75 -38.84
C VAL A 789 38.67 -17.82 -38.60
N ARG A 790 39.42 -17.68 -37.49
CA ARG A 790 40.61 -18.50 -37.20
C ARG A 790 40.34 -20.00 -37.04
N ASP A 791 39.31 -20.36 -36.26
CA ASP A 791 38.98 -21.76 -35.94
C ASP A 791 37.55 -21.93 -35.41
N SER A 792 37.13 -23.18 -35.21
CA SER A 792 35.77 -23.51 -34.75
C SER A 792 35.48 -23.27 -33.26
N ALA A 793 36.49 -22.82 -32.51
CA ALA A 793 36.34 -22.39 -31.11
C ALA A 793 36.25 -20.87 -30.98
N SER A 794 36.59 -20.12 -32.04
CA SER A 794 36.56 -18.66 -32.07
C SER A 794 35.17 -18.10 -31.78
N ARG A 795 35.15 -16.87 -31.25
CA ARG A 795 33.91 -16.17 -30.93
C ARG A 795 33.17 -15.78 -32.20
N GLU A 796 33.91 -15.40 -33.25
CA GLU A 796 33.41 -15.01 -34.57
C GLU A 796 32.66 -16.17 -35.23
N TYR A 797 33.20 -17.39 -35.12
CA TYR A 797 32.54 -18.60 -35.61
C TYR A 797 31.21 -18.84 -34.90
N LYS A 798 31.18 -18.73 -33.57
CA LYS A 798 29.95 -18.89 -32.77
C LYS A 798 28.90 -17.84 -33.11
N LEU A 799 29.31 -16.59 -33.36
CA LEU A 799 28.42 -15.52 -33.80
C LEU A 799 27.86 -15.77 -35.20
N LEU A 800 28.69 -16.25 -36.14
CA LEU A 800 28.25 -16.62 -37.49
C LEU A 800 27.19 -17.74 -37.48
N TRP A 801 27.35 -18.73 -36.59
CA TRP A 801 26.32 -19.74 -36.36
C TRP A 801 25.02 -19.16 -35.85
N LYS A 802 25.11 -18.31 -34.82
CA LYS A 802 23.94 -17.66 -34.23
C LYS A 802 23.18 -16.86 -35.29
N ALA A 803 23.90 -16.15 -36.17
CA ALA A 803 23.34 -15.41 -37.30
C ALA A 803 22.61 -16.32 -38.30
N LEU A 804 23.24 -17.41 -38.76
CA LEU A 804 22.60 -18.36 -39.68
C LEU A 804 21.38 -19.08 -39.08
N LYS A 805 21.39 -19.33 -37.77
CA LYS A 805 20.24 -19.90 -37.07
C LYS A 805 19.06 -18.90 -37.04
N GLN A 806 19.33 -17.64 -36.74
CA GLN A 806 18.30 -16.58 -36.72
C GLN A 806 17.71 -16.32 -38.12
N LEU A 807 18.56 -16.32 -39.16
CA LEU A 807 18.11 -16.11 -40.54
C LEU A 807 17.35 -17.31 -41.11
N ALA A 808 17.50 -18.49 -40.54
CA ALA A 808 16.71 -19.66 -40.91
C ALA A 808 15.29 -19.65 -40.33
N SER A 809 15.10 -18.92 -39.23
CA SER A 809 13.79 -18.72 -38.59
C SER A 809 13.04 -17.49 -39.12
N SER A 810 13.64 -16.68 -39.99
CA SER A 810 12.98 -15.53 -40.62
C SER A 810 12.44 -15.87 -42.01
N GLU A 811 11.43 -15.13 -42.48
CA GLU A 811 10.77 -15.36 -43.78
C GLU A 811 11.67 -15.07 -45.01
N LYS A 812 12.88 -14.54 -44.80
CA LYS A 812 13.79 -14.18 -45.90
C LYS A 812 14.70 -15.36 -46.28
N THR A 813 14.55 -15.88 -47.49
CA THR A 813 15.42 -16.93 -48.05
C THR A 813 16.88 -16.50 -48.11
N VAL A 814 17.74 -17.18 -47.35
CA VAL A 814 19.19 -17.00 -47.43
C VAL A 814 19.73 -17.77 -48.64
N GLU A 815 20.34 -17.07 -49.59
CA GLU A 815 20.98 -17.70 -50.75
C GLU A 815 22.11 -18.64 -50.34
N CYS A 816 22.16 -19.81 -50.97
CA CYS A 816 23.16 -20.86 -50.71
C CYS A 816 23.21 -21.32 -49.24
N TYR A 817 22.10 -21.21 -48.48
CA TYR A 817 22.03 -21.52 -47.05
C TYR A 817 22.65 -22.88 -46.69
N GLU A 818 22.20 -23.95 -47.33
CA GLU A 818 22.71 -25.31 -47.09
C GLU A 818 24.18 -25.49 -47.50
N GLN A 819 24.64 -24.80 -48.55
CA GLN A 819 26.04 -24.84 -48.97
C GLN A 819 26.96 -24.13 -47.96
N LYS A 820 26.51 -22.99 -47.41
CA LYS A 820 27.20 -22.28 -46.33
C LYS A 820 27.25 -23.12 -45.06
N LEU A 821 26.14 -23.78 -44.70
CA LEU A 821 26.09 -24.74 -43.60
C LEU A 821 27.03 -25.92 -43.83
N GLU A 822 27.07 -26.49 -45.03
CA GLU A 822 27.96 -27.62 -45.39
C GLU A 822 29.41 -27.25 -45.08
N VAL A 823 29.86 -26.06 -45.52
CA VAL A 823 31.22 -25.59 -45.25
C VAL A 823 31.46 -25.34 -43.77
N LEU A 824 30.52 -24.77 -43.04
CA LEU A 824 30.72 -24.52 -41.61
C LEU A 824 30.69 -25.82 -40.78
N ILE A 825 29.89 -26.81 -41.19
CA ILE A 825 29.82 -28.13 -40.56
C ILE A 825 31.10 -28.93 -40.85
N THR A 826 31.51 -28.97 -42.11
CA THR A 826 32.59 -29.85 -42.58
C THR A 826 33.97 -29.19 -42.59
N GLY A 827 34.04 -27.86 -42.63
CA GLY A 827 35.27 -27.09 -42.84
C GLY A 827 35.83 -27.18 -44.26
N ARG A 828 35.06 -27.70 -45.23
CA ARG A 828 35.54 -28.13 -46.54
C ARG A 828 34.66 -27.62 -47.68
N VAL A 829 35.28 -27.33 -48.81
CA VAL A 829 34.61 -26.92 -50.06
C VAL A 829 34.99 -27.88 -51.17
N LYS A 830 34.05 -28.17 -52.07
CA LYS A 830 34.28 -29.02 -53.24
C LYS A 830 35.09 -28.25 -54.31
N LYS A 831 36.24 -28.78 -54.72
CA LYS A 831 37.13 -28.18 -55.73
C LYS A 831 36.94 -28.78 -57.13
N SER A 832 36.65 -30.08 -57.19
CA SER A 832 36.38 -30.86 -58.41
C SER A 832 35.38 -31.98 -58.10
N SER A 833 35.04 -32.83 -59.08
CA SER A 833 34.09 -33.95 -58.87
C SER A 833 34.54 -34.93 -57.78
N GLU A 834 35.85 -35.00 -57.48
CA GLU A 834 36.44 -36.01 -56.61
C GLU A 834 37.27 -35.45 -55.45
N GLU A 835 37.48 -34.12 -55.36
CA GLU A 835 38.32 -33.52 -54.32
C GLU A 835 37.61 -32.44 -53.50
N TYR A 836 37.78 -32.52 -52.17
CA TYR A 836 37.39 -31.50 -51.20
C TYR A 836 38.63 -30.82 -50.60
N GLU A 837 38.64 -29.50 -50.61
CA GLU A 837 39.70 -28.68 -50.02
C GLU A 837 39.29 -28.20 -48.63
N ILE A 838 40.23 -28.25 -47.68
CA ILE A 838 40.01 -27.73 -46.33
C ILE A 838 40.17 -26.21 -46.38
N VAL A 839 39.05 -25.50 -46.29
CA VAL A 839 39.01 -24.02 -46.27
C VAL A 839 38.95 -23.47 -44.84
N PHE A 840 38.59 -24.31 -43.87
CA PHE A 840 38.46 -23.94 -42.47
C PHE A 840 38.80 -25.13 -41.57
N ASN A 841 39.88 -25.02 -40.80
CA ASN A 841 40.36 -26.14 -40.01
C ASN A 841 39.53 -26.32 -38.71
N ARG A 842 38.60 -27.29 -38.71
CA ARG A 842 37.84 -27.70 -37.51
C ARG A 842 38.53 -28.76 -36.67
N GLY A 843 39.58 -29.41 -37.17
CA GLY A 843 40.14 -30.65 -36.61
C GLY A 843 39.27 -31.88 -36.86
N ASN A 844 38.00 -31.88 -36.43
CA ASN A 844 37.02 -32.97 -36.60
C ASN A 844 35.61 -32.45 -36.92
N LEU A 845 34.72 -33.34 -37.38
CA LEU A 845 33.30 -33.00 -37.60
C LEU A 845 32.57 -32.75 -36.27
N HIS A 846 31.58 -31.84 -36.30
CA HIS A 846 30.76 -31.55 -35.11
C HIS A 846 29.84 -32.73 -34.80
N PRO A 847 29.75 -33.23 -33.55
CA PRO A 847 29.00 -34.46 -33.23
C PRO A 847 27.48 -34.33 -33.44
N HIS A 848 26.92 -33.12 -33.32
CA HIS A 848 25.49 -32.84 -33.51
C HIS A 848 25.26 -31.54 -34.29
N PRO A 849 25.45 -31.51 -35.62
CA PRO A 849 25.21 -30.31 -36.42
C PRO A 849 23.73 -29.88 -36.40
N THR A 850 22.79 -30.80 -36.15
CA THR A 850 21.35 -30.53 -35.99
C THR A 850 21.00 -29.58 -34.85
N LYS A 851 21.86 -29.46 -33.83
CA LYS A 851 21.67 -28.50 -32.74
C LYS A 851 22.12 -27.08 -33.10
N LEU A 852 22.86 -26.92 -34.20
CA LEU A 852 23.47 -25.64 -34.59
C LEU A 852 22.51 -24.79 -35.43
N ALA A 853 21.80 -25.40 -36.39
CA ALA A 853 20.86 -24.71 -37.26
C ALA A 853 19.81 -25.69 -37.83
N PRO A 854 18.61 -25.21 -38.23
CA PRO A 854 17.63 -26.00 -38.95
C PRO A 854 18.20 -26.54 -40.27
N MET A 855 17.89 -27.79 -40.61
CA MET A 855 18.36 -28.46 -41.83
C MET A 855 17.25 -29.37 -42.36
N SER A 856 17.11 -29.44 -43.69
CA SER A 856 16.22 -30.40 -44.35
C SER A 856 16.70 -31.85 -44.16
N GLU A 857 15.79 -32.83 -44.25
CA GLU A 857 16.16 -34.25 -44.16
C GLU A 857 17.08 -34.66 -45.31
N ASP A 858 16.83 -34.17 -46.53
CA ASP A 858 17.66 -34.43 -47.70
C ASP A 858 19.10 -33.93 -47.50
N PHE A 859 19.27 -32.75 -46.91
CA PHE A 859 20.59 -32.21 -46.59
C PHE A 859 21.29 -33.00 -45.48
N LYS A 860 20.56 -33.47 -44.46
CA LYS A 860 21.11 -34.35 -43.42
C LYS A 860 21.63 -35.66 -44.04
N ALA A 861 20.87 -36.27 -44.94
CA ALA A 861 21.27 -37.48 -45.66
C ALA A 861 22.53 -37.25 -46.51
N LYS A 862 22.57 -36.13 -47.26
CA LYS A 862 23.73 -35.71 -48.06
C LYS A 862 25.00 -35.58 -47.20
N LEU A 863 24.92 -34.94 -46.03
CA LEU A 863 26.06 -34.78 -45.14
C LEU A 863 26.60 -36.15 -44.67
N ARG A 864 25.72 -37.08 -44.29
CA ARG A 864 26.12 -38.43 -43.87
C ARG A 864 26.79 -39.21 -45.01
N GLU A 865 26.26 -39.11 -46.22
CA GLU A 865 26.85 -39.73 -47.42
C GLU A 865 28.26 -39.19 -47.70
N LEU A 866 28.43 -37.87 -47.68
CA LEU A 866 29.74 -37.22 -47.87
C LEU A 866 30.76 -37.67 -46.82
N ARG A 867 30.35 -37.77 -45.55
CA ARG A 867 31.23 -38.29 -44.49
C ARG A 867 31.67 -39.73 -44.77
N ARG A 868 30.78 -40.61 -45.23
CA ARG A 868 31.10 -42.01 -45.55
C ARG A 868 32.04 -42.11 -46.76
N LYS A 869 31.76 -41.34 -47.81
CA LYS A 869 32.51 -41.35 -49.07
C LYS A 869 33.97 -40.91 -48.91
N PHE A 870 34.22 -39.94 -48.04
CA PHE A 870 35.56 -39.33 -47.87
C PHE A 870 36.23 -39.66 -46.53
N ASP A 871 35.65 -40.58 -45.75
CA ASP A 871 36.13 -41.03 -44.44
C ASP A 871 36.60 -39.90 -43.51
N TRP A 872 35.77 -38.87 -43.36
CA TRP A 872 36.14 -37.69 -42.57
C TRP A 872 36.17 -38.00 -41.05
N PRO A 873 37.17 -37.46 -40.30
CA PRO A 873 37.37 -37.80 -38.90
C PRO A 873 36.26 -37.27 -37.99
N LEU A 874 35.69 -38.16 -37.18
CA LEU A 874 34.67 -37.85 -36.16
C LEU A 874 35.29 -37.44 -34.82
N HIS A 875 36.43 -38.03 -34.45
CA HIS A 875 37.11 -37.76 -33.20
C HIS A 875 38.29 -36.79 -33.40
N HIS A 876 38.50 -35.91 -32.43
CA HIS A 876 39.65 -35.01 -32.44
C HIS A 876 40.94 -35.81 -32.18
N LYS A 877 41.94 -35.66 -33.06
CA LYS A 877 43.27 -36.25 -32.91
C LYS A 877 44.34 -35.16 -32.90
N TYR A 878 45.12 -35.08 -31.83
CA TYR A 878 46.30 -34.22 -31.71
C TYR A 878 47.46 -34.80 -32.54
N ARG A 879 48.45 -33.96 -32.88
CA ARG A 879 49.68 -34.42 -33.54
C ARG A 879 50.41 -35.44 -32.65
N GLU A 880 50.88 -36.52 -33.26
CA GLU A 880 51.60 -37.58 -32.55
C GLU A 880 52.95 -37.06 -32.00
N GLY A 881 53.28 -37.46 -30.77
CA GLY A 881 54.58 -37.23 -30.15
C GLY A 881 54.87 -35.82 -29.62
N LYS A 882 53.96 -34.83 -29.76
CA LYS A 882 54.14 -33.49 -29.17
C LYS A 882 52.85 -32.91 -28.58
N PRO A 883 52.83 -32.52 -27.29
CA PRO A 883 51.75 -31.70 -26.75
C PRO A 883 51.66 -30.37 -27.49
N ASN A 884 50.45 -29.81 -27.60
CA ASN A 884 50.27 -28.46 -28.11
C ASN A 884 50.80 -27.41 -27.09
N HIS A 885 50.75 -26.12 -27.46
CA HIS A 885 51.27 -25.03 -26.63
C HIS A 885 50.64 -24.95 -25.21
N ASN A 886 49.46 -25.56 -25.01
CA ASN A 886 48.76 -25.62 -23.72
C ASN A 886 48.94 -26.97 -23.01
N GLY A 887 49.87 -27.81 -23.48
CA GLY A 887 50.19 -29.12 -22.88
C GLY A 887 49.21 -30.25 -23.19
N TYR A 888 48.28 -30.07 -24.15
CA TYR A 888 47.32 -31.12 -24.53
C TYR A 888 47.87 -32.04 -25.63
N SER A 889 47.66 -33.35 -25.47
CA SER A 889 48.07 -34.41 -26.40
C SER A 889 46.96 -35.46 -26.55
N ASN A 890 47.18 -36.48 -27.39
CA ASN A 890 46.24 -37.61 -27.48
C ASN A 890 46.08 -38.37 -26.15
N GLU A 891 47.13 -38.39 -25.31
CA GLU A 891 47.12 -39.04 -23.99
C GLU A 891 46.50 -38.15 -22.90
N LYS A 892 46.63 -36.82 -23.03
CA LYS A 892 46.04 -35.81 -22.14
C LYS A 892 45.19 -34.80 -22.94
N PRO A 893 44.03 -35.22 -23.46
CA PRO A 893 43.20 -34.33 -24.28
C PRO A 893 42.56 -33.22 -23.45
N SER A 894 42.31 -32.05 -24.06
CA SER A 894 41.60 -30.95 -23.41
C SER A 894 40.15 -31.33 -23.10
N GLU A 895 39.52 -30.66 -22.12
CA GLU A 895 38.08 -30.75 -21.83
C GLU A 895 37.21 -30.61 -23.10
N TRP A 896 37.57 -29.69 -23.98
CA TRP A 896 36.90 -29.48 -25.27
C TRP A 896 37.05 -30.68 -26.22
N ALA A 897 38.24 -31.26 -26.33
CA ALA A 897 38.48 -32.44 -27.18
C ALA A 897 37.82 -33.69 -26.60
N LYS A 898 37.83 -33.84 -25.28
CA LYS A 898 37.09 -34.89 -24.55
C LYS A 898 35.59 -34.81 -24.83
N LYS A 899 34.96 -33.65 -24.62
CA LYS A 899 33.51 -33.46 -24.86
C LYS A 899 33.11 -33.75 -26.32
N ARG A 900 33.96 -33.42 -27.29
CA ARG A 900 33.70 -33.70 -28.71
C ARG A 900 33.95 -35.16 -29.12
N SER A 901 34.82 -35.88 -28.42
CA SER A 901 35.19 -37.27 -28.76
C SER A 901 34.45 -38.35 -27.94
N ILE A 902 33.71 -38.00 -26.87
CA ILE A 902 33.09 -38.94 -25.90
C ILE A 902 31.56 -39.11 -26.10
N ALA A 903 30.94 -38.45 -27.08
CA ALA A 903 29.50 -38.61 -27.33
C ALA A 903 29.18 -40.08 -27.71
N LYS A 904 28.38 -40.78 -26.88
CA LYS A 904 28.01 -42.20 -27.09
C LYS A 904 27.15 -42.48 -28.33
N LYS A 905 26.49 -41.45 -28.89
CA LYS A 905 25.70 -41.50 -30.13
C LYS A 905 25.82 -40.14 -30.83
N THR A 906 26.28 -40.11 -32.08
CA THR A 906 26.46 -38.89 -32.87
C THR A 906 25.53 -38.83 -34.08
N PHE A 907 25.30 -37.64 -34.64
CA PHE A 907 24.53 -37.44 -35.88
C PHE A 907 25.05 -38.27 -37.07
N TRP A 908 26.34 -38.59 -37.05
CA TRP A 908 27.05 -39.29 -38.13
C TRP A 908 26.95 -40.82 -38.05
N GLU A 909 26.41 -41.34 -36.94
CA GLU A 909 26.26 -42.76 -36.63
C GLU A 909 24.78 -43.22 -36.70
N GLU A 910 23.84 -42.30 -36.92
CA GLU A 910 22.44 -42.64 -37.20
C GLU A 910 22.30 -43.12 -38.65
N GLU A 911 21.74 -44.32 -38.83
CA GLU A 911 21.30 -44.84 -40.13
C GLU A 911 20.13 -44.03 -40.69
#